data_AF-A0A523HLG6-F1
#
_entry.id   AF-A0A523HLG6-F1
#
_cell.length_a   1.000
_cell.length_b   1.000
_cell.length_c   1.000
_cell.angle_alpha   90.00
_cell.angle_beta   90.00
_cell.angle_gamma   90.00
#
_symmetry.space_group_name_H-M   'P 1'
#
loop_
_entity.id
_entity.type
_entity.pdbx_description
1 polymer ?
#
loop_
_entity_poly.entity_id
_entity_poly.type
_entity_poly.pdbx_seq_one_letter_code
_entity_poly.pdbx_strand_id
1 'polypeptide(L)'
;MCKKLIYLISFVSVLGLVLTRTADAADPGLVGYWTFDEGTISGTVVADSSGKGNHGISVGGPTPVLGKVGTGALALGPGIWIAIDSVADDLADADNIAVNAWVRTASDASTGSNVYWFSAHTSARSNIFMFGIAASNAQGRANIYDGGVGGASVTSKDPVNDNRWHMLTYTKSGSVGALYVDGVEQGTHTPEFPPFSPESLWSIGQEWDSGGPSQFFHDDGKVDEVAIWKRALTGAEIVKIYNAGNGMPLLRRPAASDPNPADASTDVPRDVVLGWNPGEFANTHDVYLGTSFGDVNDARRTNPLDVLVIQDQQAVTYAPPGLLEFGQTYYWRIDEVNAAPDSTVFKGTVWSFTVEPFSIPITHITATASSTFGISGPEKTIDGSGLVDDLHGVFAADMWISSGVPATIEYAFDRAYKLHELWIWNSNQLVETFVGFGAKEVVIEHSLDGENWTVLQGVGPLAQAPGAEGYAHNSTIDFGGAMAQHVRVSVNGVQGIAPQASLSEVRFYYIPTFATRPNPASGATNVSPDVTLAWGQDGREAGSHDVYLGTDSANLSLAGNVSESSFDTLAVDLQLSQTYYWRVDEVNDVMEPSTWTGDVWSFTTADVIIIDDMESYKDEEFFEIWATWIDGFDDPANGALVGANPGTGDFSPESTIVHGGNKSLPIHYDNSAAAQSEATRSLAVSQDWTRAGVTTLVVWFHGAAGNTGQMYLKVNGTKIPYDGPAGNIALAGWQVWNIDLASLGMNLQSVRSLAVGVEG
;
A
#
# COMPACT_ATOMS: atom_id res chain seq x y z
N MET A 1 -5.58 45.75 37.22
CA MET A 1 -4.71 44.63 37.65
C MET A 1 -4.73 43.59 36.54
N CYS A 2 -3.74 43.59 35.65
CA CYS A 2 -3.55 42.54 34.65
C CYS A 2 -2.07 42.18 34.65
N LYS A 3 -1.76 40.94 35.02
CA LYS A 3 -0.40 40.37 34.98
C LYS A 3 -0.12 39.93 33.53
N LYS A 4 1.05 40.34 33.01
CA LYS A 4 1.62 39.88 31.74
C LYS A 4 2.12 38.44 31.90
N LEU A 5 1.81 37.58 30.92
CA LEU A 5 2.44 36.28 30.74
C LEU A 5 3.41 36.41 29.56
N ILE A 6 4.69 36.10 29.80
CA ILE A 6 5.77 36.10 28.81
C ILE A 6 5.95 34.64 28.37
N TYR A 7 5.74 34.36 27.08
CA TYR A 7 6.14 33.09 26.48
C TYR A 7 7.58 33.22 25.95
N LEU A 8 8.46 32.32 26.42
CA LEU A 8 9.85 32.19 25.99
C LEU A 8 9.91 31.02 25.01
N ILE A 9 10.20 31.30 23.73
CA ILE A 9 10.47 30.29 22.70
C ILE A 9 11.99 30.05 22.69
N SER A 10 12.42 28.83 23.00
CA SER A 10 13.81 28.39 22.84
C SER A 10 14.04 27.92 21.40
N PHE A 11 14.95 28.59 20.69
CA PHE A 11 15.51 28.14 19.41
C PHE A 11 16.66 27.16 19.68
N VAL A 12 16.55 25.91 19.21
CA VAL A 12 17.67 24.96 19.15
C VAL A 12 18.22 24.96 17.73
N SER A 13 19.42 25.49 17.56
CA SER A 13 20.15 25.47 16.28
C SER A 13 20.89 24.14 16.15
N VAL A 14 20.43 23.24 15.27
CA VAL A 14 21.17 22.03 14.90
C VAL A 14 22.03 22.35 13.66
N LEU A 15 23.35 22.31 13.84
CA LEU A 15 24.35 22.49 12.79
C LEU A 15 24.50 21.15 12.04
N GLY A 16 23.80 20.98 10.93
CA GLY A 16 23.90 19.80 10.06
C GLY A 16 25.17 19.84 9.21
N LEU A 17 25.99 18.79 9.30
CA LEU A 17 27.15 18.55 8.44
C LEU A 17 26.65 18.18 7.03
N VAL A 18 26.75 19.09 6.07
CA VAL A 18 26.36 18.84 4.67
C VAL A 18 27.40 17.94 4.01
N LEU A 19 27.11 16.65 3.91
CA LEU A 19 27.72 15.79 2.89
C LEU A 19 27.06 16.14 1.56
N THR A 20 27.76 16.88 0.70
CA THR A 20 27.32 17.12 -0.67
C THR A 20 27.34 15.81 -1.45
N ARG A 21 26.20 15.12 -1.50
CA ARG A 21 25.93 14.15 -2.56
C ARG A 21 25.54 14.98 -3.79
N THR A 22 26.33 14.88 -4.85
CA THR A 22 25.94 15.40 -6.16
C THR A 22 24.69 14.64 -6.59
N ALA A 23 23.57 15.34 -6.74
CA ALA A 23 22.36 14.80 -7.36
C ALA A 23 22.70 14.44 -8.81
N ASP A 24 22.63 13.16 -9.17
CA ASP A 24 22.74 12.72 -10.56
C ASP A 24 21.44 13.13 -11.27
N ALA A 25 21.47 14.21 -12.06
CA ALA A 25 20.35 14.67 -12.86
C ALA A 25 19.79 13.57 -13.79
N ALA A 26 18.50 13.69 -14.14
CA ALA A 26 17.88 13.17 -15.37
C ALA A 26 18.93 12.80 -16.41
N ASP A 27 19.21 11.52 -16.71
CA ASP A 27 20.22 11.20 -17.70
C ASP A 27 19.88 11.95 -19.00
N PRO A 28 20.66 12.98 -19.39
CA PRO A 28 20.27 13.85 -20.49
C PRO A 28 20.26 13.11 -21.83
N GLY A 29 20.86 11.92 -21.89
CA GLY A 29 20.84 11.06 -23.05
C GLY A 29 19.63 10.15 -23.14
N LEU A 30 18.78 10.01 -22.11
CA LEU A 30 17.61 9.12 -22.18
C LEU A 30 16.55 9.69 -23.14
N VAL A 31 16.11 8.84 -24.08
CA VAL A 31 15.16 9.21 -25.15
C VAL A 31 13.81 8.54 -24.98
N GLY A 32 13.78 7.30 -24.52
CA GLY A 32 12.53 6.57 -24.31
C GLY A 32 12.70 5.51 -23.24
N TYR A 33 11.67 5.30 -22.43
CA TYR A 33 11.64 4.27 -21.40
C TYR A 33 10.21 3.74 -21.21
N TRP A 34 10.00 2.46 -21.47
CA TRP A 34 8.71 1.78 -21.34
C TRP A 34 8.83 0.69 -20.28
N THR A 35 8.18 0.92 -19.13
CA THR A 35 8.19 -0.01 -17.97
C THR A 35 7.20 -1.14 -18.15
N PHE A 36 6.07 -0.90 -18.82
CA PHE A 36 4.94 -1.84 -18.94
C PHE A 36 4.25 -2.18 -17.61
N ASP A 37 4.54 -1.43 -16.55
CA ASP A 37 3.84 -1.49 -15.27
C ASP A 37 2.35 -1.20 -15.39
N GLU A 38 1.58 -1.67 -14.41
CA GLU A 38 0.18 -1.29 -14.25
C GLU A 38 0.02 0.24 -14.28
N GLY A 39 -0.98 0.71 -15.03
CA GLY A 39 -1.23 2.15 -15.24
C GLY A 39 -0.41 2.79 -16.37
N THR A 40 0.59 2.12 -16.94
CA THR A 40 1.38 2.64 -18.08
C THR A 40 0.85 2.24 -19.45
N ILE A 41 -0.17 1.38 -19.50
CA ILE A 41 -0.81 0.94 -20.74
C ILE A 41 -2.28 1.36 -20.72
N SER A 42 -2.70 2.15 -21.71
CA SER A 42 -4.08 2.64 -21.84
C SER A 42 -4.58 2.43 -23.27
N GLY A 43 -5.51 1.48 -23.42
CA GLY A 43 -5.98 1.04 -24.73
C GLY A 43 -4.80 0.51 -25.56
N THR A 44 -4.51 1.17 -26.68
CA THR A 44 -3.37 0.81 -27.53
C THR A 44 -2.09 1.57 -27.19
N VAL A 45 -2.13 2.56 -26.30
CA VAL A 45 -0.99 3.43 -25.98
C VAL A 45 -0.15 2.81 -24.86
N VAL A 46 1.16 2.77 -25.07
CA VAL A 46 2.16 2.38 -24.07
C VAL A 46 2.94 3.64 -23.67
N ALA A 47 2.80 4.06 -22.41
CA ALA A 47 3.38 5.30 -21.91
C ALA A 47 4.92 5.26 -21.91
N ASP A 48 5.50 6.43 -22.15
CA ASP A 48 6.94 6.66 -22.10
C ASP A 48 7.23 7.39 -20.79
N SER A 49 7.96 6.70 -19.91
CA SER A 49 8.34 7.13 -18.57
C SER A 49 9.63 7.96 -18.56
N SER A 50 10.28 8.18 -19.71
CA SER A 50 11.50 8.99 -19.79
C SER A 50 11.25 10.50 -19.63
N GLY A 51 10.00 10.94 -19.77
CA GLY A 51 9.62 12.35 -19.80
C GLY A 51 9.78 13.02 -21.16
N LYS A 52 10.10 12.27 -22.23
CA LYS A 52 10.19 12.79 -23.61
C LYS A 52 8.87 12.72 -24.37
N GLY A 53 7.92 11.92 -23.90
CA GLY A 53 6.60 11.80 -24.53
C GLY A 53 6.60 10.88 -25.77
N ASN A 54 7.63 10.03 -25.89
CA ASN A 54 7.79 9.08 -26.98
C ASN A 54 6.94 7.82 -26.76
N HIS A 55 5.62 8.00 -26.62
CA HIS A 55 4.69 6.91 -26.33
C HIS A 55 4.67 5.86 -27.46
N GLY A 56 4.67 4.59 -27.08
CA GLY A 56 4.53 3.48 -28.00
C GLY A 56 3.07 3.23 -28.38
N ILE A 57 2.84 2.67 -29.56
CA ILE A 57 1.53 2.24 -30.03
C ILE A 57 1.55 0.72 -30.24
N SER A 58 0.79 0.00 -29.42
CA SER A 58 0.65 -1.45 -29.51
C SER A 58 -0.18 -1.88 -30.73
N VAL A 59 0.26 -2.97 -31.35
CA VAL A 59 -0.41 -3.65 -32.46
C VAL A 59 -0.53 -5.13 -32.13
N GLY A 60 -1.66 -5.74 -32.49
CA GLY A 60 -1.95 -7.16 -32.23
C GLY A 60 -2.45 -7.47 -30.82
N GLY A 61 -2.42 -6.49 -29.90
CA GLY A 61 -2.94 -6.65 -28.54
C GLY A 61 -2.00 -7.45 -27.63
N PRO A 62 -0.83 -6.90 -27.26
CA PRO A 62 0.08 -7.57 -26.34
C PRO A 62 -0.58 -7.81 -24.99
N THR A 63 -0.25 -8.93 -24.35
CA THR A 63 -0.83 -9.30 -23.05
C THR A 63 0.11 -8.86 -21.93
N PRO A 64 -0.33 -8.01 -20.98
CA PRO A 64 0.43 -7.72 -19.77
C PRO A 64 0.64 -8.99 -18.94
N VAL A 65 1.85 -9.20 -18.44
CA VAL A 65 2.25 -10.31 -17.57
C VAL A 65 3.12 -9.78 -16.43
N LEU A 66 3.37 -10.57 -15.39
CA LEU A 66 4.31 -10.17 -14.34
C LEU A 66 5.73 -9.99 -14.92
N GLY A 67 6.31 -8.82 -14.66
CA GLY A 67 7.63 -8.42 -15.14
C GLY A 67 8.80 -8.96 -14.32
N LYS A 68 9.99 -8.56 -14.73
CA LYS A 68 11.23 -8.70 -13.97
C LYS A 68 11.38 -7.54 -12.98
N VAL A 69 10.94 -6.34 -13.36
CA VAL A 69 10.94 -5.13 -12.53
C VAL A 69 9.53 -4.58 -12.50
N GLY A 70 9.13 -4.01 -11.35
CA GLY A 70 7.80 -3.43 -11.21
C GLY A 70 6.66 -4.44 -11.25
N THR A 71 5.49 -4.00 -11.69
CA THR A 71 4.23 -4.75 -11.66
C THR A 71 3.88 -5.39 -13.00
N GLY A 72 4.57 -5.06 -14.10
CA GLY A 72 4.18 -5.52 -15.44
C GLY A 72 5.33 -5.69 -16.44
N ALA A 73 5.07 -6.51 -17.45
CA ALA A 73 5.87 -6.73 -18.65
C ALA A 73 4.92 -7.07 -19.81
N LEU A 74 5.42 -7.10 -21.05
CA LEU A 74 4.60 -7.50 -22.20
C LEU A 74 5.01 -8.86 -22.74
N ALA A 75 4.03 -9.77 -22.84
CA ALA A 75 4.12 -10.94 -23.70
C ALA A 75 3.87 -10.52 -25.15
N LEU A 76 4.91 -10.66 -25.96
CA LEU A 76 4.88 -10.44 -27.40
C LEU A 76 4.71 -11.77 -28.14
N GLY A 77 4.69 -11.72 -29.46
CA GLY A 77 4.54 -12.90 -30.30
C GLY A 77 4.35 -12.54 -31.78
N PRO A 78 4.11 -13.54 -32.63
CA PRO A 78 3.75 -13.36 -34.02
C PRO A 78 2.59 -12.38 -34.18
N GLY A 79 2.82 -11.30 -34.92
CA GLY A 79 1.82 -10.27 -35.16
C GLY A 79 1.53 -9.35 -33.97
N ILE A 80 2.32 -9.41 -32.90
CA ILE A 80 2.20 -8.56 -31.71
C ILE A 80 3.48 -7.75 -31.52
N TRP A 81 3.38 -6.42 -31.57
CA TRP A 81 4.53 -5.52 -31.41
C TRP A 81 4.10 -4.14 -30.92
N ILE A 82 5.08 -3.32 -30.53
CA ILE A 82 4.91 -1.90 -30.21
C ILE A 82 5.63 -1.08 -31.28
N ALA A 83 4.92 -0.21 -31.98
CA ALA A 83 5.53 0.83 -32.79
C ALA A 83 5.99 1.97 -31.89
N ILE A 84 7.26 2.35 -31.98
CA ILE A 84 7.88 3.41 -31.18
C ILE A 84 8.49 4.48 -32.10
N ASP A 85 7.95 4.67 -33.31
CA ASP A 85 8.43 5.61 -34.33
C ASP A 85 8.60 7.05 -33.79
N SER A 86 7.91 7.41 -32.70
CA SER A 86 8.07 8.70 -32.02
C SER A 86 9.52 9.01 -31.62
N VAL A 87 10.36 8.00 -31.35
CA VAL A 87 11.78 8.24 -31.00
C VAL A 87 12.63 8.72 -32.18
N ALA A 88 12.13 8.66 -33.42
CA ALA A 88 12.92 8.93 -34.61
C ALA A 88 13.48 10.36 -34.64
N ASP A 89 12.68 11.35 -34.23
CA ASP A 89 13.12 12.74 -34.16
C ASP A 89 14.23 12.94 -33.12
N ASP A 90 14.06 12.33 -31.94
CA ASP A 90 15.05 12.43 -30.87
C ASP A 90 16.34 11.66 -31.19
N LEU A 91 16.28 10.58 -31.97
CA LEU A 91 17.43 9.77 -32.38
C LEU A 91 18.02 10.15 -33.73
N ALA A 92 17.44 11.10 -34.46
CA ALA A 92 17.99 11.59 -35.72
C ALA A 92 19.44 12.03 -35.54
N ASP A 93 20.29 11.63 -36.49
CA ASP A 93 21.74 11.91 -36.51
C ASP A 93 22.51 11.41 -35.26
N ALA A 94 21.95 10.46 -34.50
CA ALA A 94 22.65 9.88 -33.35
C ALA A 94 23.93 9.15 -33.78
N ASP A 95 25.09 9.64 -33.30
CA ASP A 95 26.35 8.93 -33.47
C ASP A 95 26.56 7.86 -32.38
N ASN A 96 26.04 8.09 -31.18
CA ASN A 96 26.12 7.13 -30.07
C ASN A 96 24.72 6.73 -29.63
N ILE A 97 24.54 5.45 -29.31
CA ILE A 97 23.26 4.91 -28.83
C ILE A 97 23.50 3.84 -27.77
N ALA A 98 22.58 3.72 -26.83
CA ALA A 98 22.44 2.53 -26.02
C ALA A 98 20.98 2.05 -26.05
N VAL A 99 20.79 0.74 -26.07
CA VAL A 99 19.48 0.09 -26.02
C VAL A 99 19.51 -0.98 -24.95
N ASN A 100 18.51 -1.02 -24.07
CA ASN A 100 18.39 -1.96 -22.97
C ASN A 100 16.99 -2.58 -22.91
N ALA A 101 16.90 -3.83 -22.51
CA ALA A 101 15.66 -4.44 -22.02
C ALA A 101 15.96 -5.66 -21.14
N TRP A 102 15.03 -6.00 -20.25
CA TRP A 102 14.90 -7.35 -19.74
C TRP A 102 14.11 -8.18 -20.76
N VAL A 103 14.63 -9.37 -21.09
CA VAL A 103 14.06 -10.26 -22.11
C VAL A 103 13.98 -11.68 -21.57
N ARG A 104 12.87 -12.38 -21.82
CA ARG A 104 12.68 -13.80 -21.48
C ARG A 104 12.09 -14.58 -22.64
N THR A 105 12.72 -15.70 -22.99
CA THR A 105 12.22 -16.64 -24.00
C THR A 105 12.80 -18.03 -23.75
N ALA A 106 12.04 -19.07 -24.08
CA ALA A 106 12.44 -20.48 -24.08
C ALA A 106 12.71 -20.99 -25.51
N SER A 107 12.69 -20.11 -26.51
CA SER A 107 12.63 -20.54 -27.91
C SER A 107 13.94 -21.18 -28.36
N ASP A 108 13.92 -22.51 -28.46
CA ASP A 108 14.87 -23.27 -29.27
C ASP A 108 14.49 -23.01 -30.74
N ALA A 109 15.35 -22.38 -31.53
CA ALA A 109 15.05 -22.02 -32.91
C ALA A 109 14.64 -23.25 -33.75
N SER A 110 13.32 -23.51 -33.84
CA SER A 110 12.70 -24.49 -34.73
C SER A 110 12.31 -23.87 -36.07
N THR A 111 12.43 -22.53 -36.21
CA THR A 111 11.92 -21.74 -37.35
C THR A 111 12.98 -21.35 -38.38
N GLY A 112 14.26 -21.64 -38.16
CA GLY A 112 15.33 -21.43 -39.16
C GLY A 112 15.77 -19.98 -39.40
N SER A 113 15.15 -19.00 -38.73
CA SER A 113 15.47 -17.56 -38.82
C SER A 113 15.57 -16.92 -37.43
N ASN A 114 16.38 -15.86 -37.32
CA ASN A 114 16.47 -15.05 -36.08
C ASN A 114 15.11 -14.41 -35.76
N VAL A 115 14.88 -14.10 -34.48
CA VAL A 115 13.69 -13.37 -34.01
C VAL A 115 14.12 -12.10 -33.29
N TYR A 116 13.38 -11.01 -33.45
CA TYR A 116 13.82 -9.69 -32.99
C TYR A 116 12.86 -9.08 -31.98
N TRP A 117 13.40 -8.65 -30.85
CA TRP A 117 12.64 -7.94 -29.81
C TRP A 117 12.79 -6.43 -29.93
N PHE A 118 13.80 -5.92 -30.65
CA PHE A 118 13.96 -4.50 -30.93
C PHE A 118 14.57 -4.26 -32.31
N SER A 119 14.12 -3.25 -33.03
CA SER A 119 14.61 -2.95 -34.37
C SER A 119 14.43 -1.48 -34.78
N ALA A 120 15.33 -1.04 -35.67
CA ALA A 120 15.27 0.23 -36.39
C ALA A 120 15.55 0.00 -37.89
N HIS A 121 14.74 0.62 -38.74
CA HIS A 121 14.81 0.50 -40.20
C HIS A 121 14.68 1.88 -40.86
N THR A 122 15.10 2.00 -42.12
CA THR A 122 14.84 3.20 -42.92
C THR A 122 13.34 3.29 -43.27
N SER A 123 12.88 4.46 -43.75
CA SER A 123 11.51 4.59 -44.27
C SER A 123 11.23 3.66 -45.47
N ALA A 124 12.28 3.26 -46.18
CA ALA A 124 12.26 2.24 -47.24
C ALA A 124 12.38 0.79 -46.73
N ARG A 125 12.33 0.58 -45.40
CA ARG A 125 12.42 -0.72 -44.72
C ARG A 125 13.73 -1.46 -44.98
N SER A 126 14.82 -0.73 -45.14
CA SER A 126 16.16 -1.31 -45.11
C SER A 126 16.66 -1.36 -43.66
N ASN A 127 17.31 -2.46 -43.29
CA ASN A 127 17.79 -2.70 -41.93
C ASN A 127 18.77 -1.59 -41.51
N ILE A 128 18.63 -1.07 -40.29
CA ILE A 128 19.62 -0.17 -39.67
C ILE A 128 20.26 -0.87 -38.47
N PHE A 129 19.43 -1.31 -37.53
CA PHE A 129 19.83 -1.95 -36.29
C PHE A 129 18.78 -2.96 -35.86
N MET A 130 19.20 -4.16 -35.45
CA MET A 130 18.28 -5.19 -34.98
C MET A 130 18.89 -5.94 -33.81
N PHE A 131 18.10 -6.09 -32.73
CA PHE A 131 18.48 -6.80 -31.52
C PHE A 131 17.50 -7.96 -31.29
N GLY A 132 18.03 -9.17 -31.32
CA GLY A 132 17.23 -10.38 -31.31
C GLY A 132 17.94 -11.58 -30.72
N ILE A 133 17.33 -12.75 -30.93
CA ILE A 133 17.86 -14.05 -30.56
C ILE A 133 18.20 -14.81 -31.84
N ALA A 134 19.45 -15.25 -31.95
CA ALA A 134 19.95 -15.95 -33.12
C ALA A 134 19.37 -17.35 -33.26
N ALA A 135 19.12 -17.74 -34.51
CA ALA A 135 18.85 -19.11 -34.91
C ALA A 135 20.12 -19.80 -35.43
N SER A 136 20.03 -21.11 -35.66
CA SER A 136 21.07 -21.91 -36.35
C SER A 136 22.45 -21.99 -35.64
N ASN A 137 23.54 -21.50 -36.25
CA ASN A 137 24.92 -21.71 -35.79
C ASN A 137 25.27 -21.00 -34.47
N ALA A 138 24.43 -20.04 -34.04
CA ALA A 138 24.53 -19.33 -32.77
C ALA A 138 23.21 -19.44 -31.97
N GLN A 139 22.51 -20.57 -32.11
CA GLN A 139 21.17 -20.79 -31.57
C GLN A 139 21.02 -20.32 -30.12
N GLY A 140 19.99 -19.51 -29.89
CA GLY A 140 19.60 -19.06 -28.55
C GLY A 140 20.44 -17.90 -28.00
N ARG A 141 21.49 -17.46 -28.70
CA ARG A 141 22.35 -16.35 -28.27
C ARG A 141 21.71 -15.01 -28.61
N ALA A 142 21.94 -14.02 -27.74
CA ALA A 142 21.62 -12.63 -28.05
C ALA A 142 22.44 -12.20 -29.28
N ASN A 143 21.79 -11.53 -30.23
CA ASN A 143 22.35 -11.17 -31.52
C ASN A 143 22.07 -9.70 -31.83
N ILE A 144 23.11 -9.00 -32.25
CA ILE A 144 23.02 -7.70 -32.91
C ILE A 144 23.34 -7.89 -34.38
N TYR A 145 22.47 -7.37 -35.24
CA TYR A 145 22.72 -7.23 -36.66
C TYR A 145 22.72 -5.74 -37.04
N ASP A 146 23.80 -5.29 -37.67
CA ASP A 146 23.87 -3.97 -38.27
C ASP A 146 23.52 -4.01 -39.77
N GLY A 147 22.85 -2.95 -40.23
CA GLY A 147 22.46 -2.80 -41.64
C GLY A 147 23.56 -2.27 -42.57
N GLY A 148 24.82 -2.30 -42.12
CA GLY A 148 25.97 -1.70 -42.79
C GLY A 148 26.51 -2.52 -43.97
N VAL A 149 27.53 -1.98 -44.66
CA VAL A 149 28.13 -2.65 -45.83
C VAL A 149 28.99 -3.83 -45.37
N GLY A 150 28.36 -5.01 -45.27
CA GLY A 150 29.03 -6.24 -44.83
C GLY A 150 28.33 -6.98 -43.70
N GLY A 151 27.27 -6.39 -43.11
CA GLY A 151 26.43 -7.01 -42.09
C GLY A 151 27.23 -7.44 -40.85
N ALA A 152 27.94 -6.51 -40.24
CA ALA A 152 28.71 -6.82 -39.05
C ALA A 152 27.74 -7.19 -37.91
N SER A 153 28.10 -8.23 -37.17
CA SER A 153 27.26 -8.76 -36.10
C SER A 153 28.11 -9.12 -34.89
N VAL A 154 27.47 -9.02 -33.73
CA VAL A 154 28.01 -9.54 -32.47
C VAL A 154 26.96 -10.44 -31.84
N THR A 155 27.42 -11.57 -31.30
CA THR A 155 26.57 -12.52 -30.57
C THR A 155 27.09 -12.72 -29.17
N SER A 156 26.21 -13.03 -28.22
CA SER A 156 26.63 -13.43 -26.88
C SER A 156 27.48 -14.71 -26.91
N LYS A 157 28.29 -14.93 -25.87
CA LYS A 157 29.11 -16.15 -25.74
C LYS A 157 28.22 -17.37 -25.45
N ASP A 158 27.25 -17.17 -24.56
CA ASP A 158 26.33 -18.20 -24.10
C ASP A 158 24.89 -17.91 -24.58
N PRO A 159 24.06 -18.94 -24.76
CA PRO A 159 22.63 -18.78 -25.04
C PRO A 159 21.90 -18.07 -23.88
N VAL A 160 20.83 -17.35 -24.22
CA VAL A 160 19.95 -16.61 -23.28
C VAL A 160 18.48 -17.05 -23.43
N ASN A 161 18.23 -18.15 -24.17
CA ASN A 161 16.90 -18.70 -24.44
C ASN A 161 16.53 -19.82 -23.46
N ASP A 162 16.93 -19.70 -22.20
CA ASP A 162 16.73 -20.70 -21.14
C ASP A 162 15.42 -20.51 -20.36
N ASN A 163 14.53 -19.67 -20.87
CA ASN A 163 13.28 -19.23 -20.24
C ASN A 163 13.46 -18.44 -18.93
N ARG A 164 14.64 -17.85 -18.69
CA ARG A 164 14.88 -16.91 -17.60
C ARG A 164 14.98 -15.48 -18.12
N TRP A 165 14.77 -14.52 -17.22
CA TRP A 165 14.97 -13.11 -17.53
C TRP A 165 16.46 -12.83 -17.65
N HIS A 166 16.87 -12.30 -18.80
CA HIS A 166 18.21 -11.78 -19.05
C HIS A 166 18.13 -10.30 -19.40
N MET A 167 19.04 -9.49 -18.85
CA MET A 167 19.15 -8.10 -19.26
C MET A 167 20.07 -8.00 -20.47
N LEU A 168 19.52 -7.57 -21.59
CA LEU A 168 20.22 -7.44 -22.85
C LEU A 168 20.48 -5.96 -23.13
N THR A 169 21.75 -5.59 -23.23
CA THR A 169 22.15 -4.20 -23.51
C THR A 169 23.11 -4.12 -24.67
N TYR A 170 22.89 -3.17 -25.57
CA TYR A 170 23.83 -2.83 -26.62
C TYR A 170 24.26 -1.37 -26.48
N THR A 171 25.54 -1.08 -26.69
CA THR A 171 26.06 0.30 -26.74
C THR A 171 26.90 0.51 -28.00
N LYS A 172 26.77 1.68 -28.63
CA LYS A 172 27.68 2.20 -29.65
C LYS A 172 28.34 3.46 -29.12
N SER A 173 29.66 3.42 -29.01
CA SER A 173 30.53 4.55 -28.67
C SER A 173 31.53 4.78 -29.81
N GLY A 174 31.24 5.75 -30.67
CA GLY A 174 31.98 6.03 -31.89
C GLY A 174 31.99 4.82 -32.82
N SER A 175 33.19 4.25 -33.02
CA SER A 175 33.42 3.07 -33.87
C SER A 175 33.41 1.74 -33.12
N VAL A 176 32.99 1.73 -31.86
CA VAL A 176 32.94 0.51 -31.02
C VAL A 176 31.49 0.22 -30.63
N GLY A 177 30.99 -0.93 -31.08
CA GLY A 177 29.70 -1.49 -30.68
C GLY A 177 29.91 -2.66 -29.73
N ALA A 178 29.30 -2.63 -28.55
CA ALA A 178 29.48 -3.63 -27.50
C ALA A 178 28.13 -4.24 -27.06
N LEU A 179 28.09 -5.57 -26.95
CA LEU A 179 26.95 -6.32 -26.46
C LEU A 179 27.20 -6.78 -25.01
N TYR A 180 26.24 -6.54 -24.14
CA TYR A 180 26.23 -6.98 -22.75
C TYR A 180 25.05 -7.90 -22.49
N VAL A 181 25.27 -8.91 -21.65
CA VAL A 181 24.24 -9.79 -21.10
C VAL A 181 24.44 -9.78 -19.58
N ASP A 182 23.38 -9.49 -18.84
CA ASP A 182 23.36 -9.48 -17.37
C ASP A 182 24.47 -8.61 -16.76
N GLY A 183 24.67 -7.42 -17.33
CA GLY A 183 25.70 -6.48 -16.89
C GLY A 183 27.12 -6.78 -17.39
N VAL A 184 27.35 -7.91 -18.06
CA VAL A 184 28.69 -8.38 -18.47
C VAL A 184 28.89 -8.29 -19.98
N GLU A 185 30.01 -7.69 -20.41
CA GLU A 185 30.37 -7.59 -21.83
C GLU A 185 30.62 -8.97 -22.45
N GLN A 186 29.90 -9.24 -23.53
CA GLN A 186 29.97 -10.50 -24.27
C GLN A 186 30.86 -10.41 -25.50
N GLY A 187 30.91 -9.25 -26.15
CA GLY A 187 31.75 -9.03 -27.32
C GLY A 187 31.59 -7.64 -27.91
N THR A 188 32.51 -7.31 -28.82
CA THR A 188 32.52 -6.02 -29.53
C THR A 188 32.66 -6.22 -31.03
N HIS A 189 32.24 -5.22 -31.79
CA HIS A 189 32.44 -5.10 -33.24
C HIS A 189 32.58 -3.63 -33.64
N THR A 190 32.88 -3.38 -34.91
CA THR A 190 32.89 -2.03 -35.50
C THR A 190 31.57 -1.81 -36.23
N PRO A 191 30.62 -1.05 -35.66
CA PRO A 191 29.30 -0.87 -36.24
C PRO A 191 29.34 0.05 -37.45
N GLU A 192 28.61 -0.33 -38.49
CA GLU A 192 28.45 0.44 -39.73
C GLU A 192 26.99 0.82 -39.98
N PHE A 193 26.27 1.25 -38.93
CA PHE A 193 24.86 1.63 -39.04
C PHE A 193 24.64 2.67 -40.16
N PRO A 194 23.64 2.46 -41.03
CA PRO A 194 23.03 3.56 -41.76
C PRO A 194 22.60 4.67 -40.78
N PRO A 195 22.63 5.95 -41.19
CA PRO A 195 22.24 7.04 -40.30
C PRO A 195 20.78 6.92 -39.89
N PHE A 196 20.49 7.15 -38.61
CA PHE A 196 19.14 7.33 -38.11
C PHE A 196 18.56 8.64 -38.64
N SER A 197 17.30 8.61 -39.06
CA SER A 197 16.60 9.76 -39.61
C SER A 197 15.25 9.98 -38.92
N PRO A 198 14.65 11.17 -39.02
CA PRO A 198 13.29 11.44 -38.57
C PRO A 198 12.21 10.50 -39.17
N GLU A 199 12.50 9.85 -40.30
CA GLU A 199 11.58 8.91 -40.95
C GLU A 199 11.92 7.43 -40.67
N SER A 200 12.91 7.18 -39.81
CA SER A 200 13.28 5.80 -39.43
C SER A 200 12.14 5.14 -38.67
N LEU A 201 11.89 3.86 -38.98
CA LEU A 201 10.86 3.05 -38.35
C LEU A 201 11.46 2.29 -37.17
N TRP A 202 10.86 2.39 -35.99
CA TRP A 202 11.32 1.80 -34.74
C TRP A 202 10.25 0.92 -34.11
N SER A 203 10.66 -0.23 -33.57
CA SER A 203 9.71 -1.18 -33.00
C SER A 203 10.29 -2.05 -31.91
N ILE A 204 9.42 -2.45 -30.97
CA ILE A 204 9.64 -3.51 -30.00
C ILE A 204 8.82 -4.72 -30.43
N GLY A 205 9.48 -5.86 -30.67
CA GLY A 205 8.82 -7.14 -30.97
C GLY A 205 8.85 -7.62 -32.42
N GLN A 206 9.47 -6.89 -33.35
CA GLN A 206 9.54 -7.26 -34.78
C GLN A 206 10.63 -6.50 -35.53
N GLU A 207 10.91 -6.91 -36.76
CA GLU A 207 11.67 -6.14 -37.78
C GLU A 207 10.82 -5.79 -39.01
N TRP A 208 11.28 -4.82 -39.79
CA TRP A 208 10.61 -4.39 -41.01
C TRP A 208 11.26 -4.99 -42.24
N ASP A 209 10.44 -5.61 -43.08
CA ASP A 209 10.91 -6.17 -44.34
C ASP A 209 10.10 -5.62 -45.52
N SER A 210 10.51 -5.92 -46.76
CA SER A 210 9.83 -5.39 -47.96
C SER A 210 8.33 -5.72 -48.01
N GLY A 211 7.92 -6.86 -47.44
CA GLY A 211 6.53 -7.31 -47.33
C GLY A 211 5.73 -6.73 -46.16
N GLY A 212 6.37 -6.04 -45.21
CA GLY A 212 5.75 -5.55 -43.97
C GLY A 212 6.46 -6.09 -42.71
N PRO A 213 5.79 -6.02 -41.55
CA PRO A 213 6.29 -6.60 -40.30
C PRO A 213 6.65 -8.07 -40.41
N SER A 214 7.80 -8.42 -39.87
CA SER A 214 8.52 -9.66 -40.15
C SER A 214 9.32 -10.11 -38.92
N GLN A 215 9.77 -11.38 -38.94
CA GLN A 215 10.62 -12.02 -37.91
C GLN A 215 10.33 -11.57 -36.47
N PHE A 216 9.05 -11.61 -36.11
CA PHE A 216 8.52 -11.23 -34.81
C PHE A 216 9.25 -11.93 -33.68
N PHE A 217 9.22 -11.29 -32.51
CA PHE A 217 9.62 -11.97 -31.29
C PHE A 217 8.74 -13.20 -31.07
N HIS A 218 9.33 -14.24 -30.50
CA HIS A 218 8.71 -15.57 -30.44
C HIS A 218 7.43 -15.56 -29.55
N ASP A 219 6.54 -16.53 -29.73
CA ASP A 219 5.27 -16.67 -28.99
C ASP A 219 5.42 -16.69 -27.45
N ASP A 220 6.60 -17.09 -26.96
CA ASP A 220 6.93 -17.15 -25.54
C ASP A 220 7.72 -15.92 -25.06
N GLY A 221 8.04 -15.01 -25.98
CA GLY A 221 8.88 -13.86 -25.78
C GLY A 221 8.22 -12.81 -24.90
N LYS A 222 8.92 -12.42 -23.83
CA LYS A 222 8.52 -11.32 -22.96
C LYS A 222 9.61 -10.26 -22.92
N VAL A 223 9.17 -9.01 -22.88
CA VAL A 223 10.03 -7.84 -22.74
C VAL A 223 9.58 -7.01 -21.55
N ASP A 224 10.55 -6.43 -20.88
CA ASP A 224 10.36 -5.56 -19.73
C ASP A 224 11.45 -4.46 -19.73
N GLU A 225 11.17 -3.30 -19.13
CA GLU A 225 12.13 -2.21 -18.93
C GLU A 225 12.90 -1.78 -20.21
N VAL A 226 12.18 -1.59 -21.31
CA VAL A 226 12.81 -1.21 -22.59
C VAL A 226 13.22 0.25 -22.53
N ALA A 227 14.50 0.55 -22.75
CA ALA A 227 15.03 1.90 -22.70
C ALA A 227 16.04 2.19 -23.81
N ILE A 228 16.05 3.45 -24.28
CA ILE A 228 16.93 3.92 -25.35
C ILE A 228 17.60 5.23 -24.94
N TRP A 229 18.90 5.35 -25.20
CA TRP A 229 19.67 6.57 -24.98
C TRP A 229 20.33 7.06 -26.27
N LYS A 230 20.36 8.37 -26.51
CA LYS A 230 21.19 9.06 -27.53
C LYS A 230 22.63 9.27 -27.08
N ARG A 231 23.18 8.29 -26.35
CA ARG A 231 24.58 8.23 -25.91
C ARG A 231 24.96 6.78 -25.65
N ALA A 232 26.25 6.51 -25.60
CA ALA A 232 26.75 5.24 -25.08
C ALA A 232 26.62 5.22 -23.55
N LEU A 233 26.12 4.11 -23.01
CA LEU A 233 26.29 3.78 -21.60
C LEU A 233 27.69 3.19 -21.37
N THR A 234 28.27 3.49 -20.21
CA THR A 234 29.50 2.87 -19.73
C THR A 234 29.21 1.52 -19.07
N GLY A 235 30.18 0.62 -19.03
CA GLY A 235 30.01 -0.67 -18.36
C GLY A 235 29.57 -0.54 -16.89
N ALA A 236 30.01 0.50 -16.18
CA ALA A 236 29.57 0.77 -14.80
C ALA A 236 28.09 1.18 -14.72
N GLU A 237 27.59 1.96 -15.67
CA GLU A 237 26.16 2.30 -15.78
C GLU A 237 25.32 1.07 -16.12
N ILE A 238 25.83 0.19 -16.98
CA ILE A 238 25.14 -1.05 -17.35
C ILE A 238 25.05 -2.01 -16.16
N VAL A 239 26.14 -2.20 -15.40
CA VAL A 239 26.12 -3.01 -14.16
C VAL A 239 25.15 -2.44 -13.14
N LYS A 240 25.10 -1.10 -13.03
CA LYS A 240 24.13 -0.40 -12.19
C LYS A 240 22.67 -0.69 -12.61
N ILE A 241 22.36 -0.60 -13.90
CA ILE A 241 21.02 -0.92 -14.44
C ILE A 241 20.68 -2.41 -14.24
N TYR A 242 21.65 -3.31 -14.41
CA TYR A 242 21.45 -4.75 -14.15
C TYR A 242 21.08 -5.02 -12.69
N ASN A 243 21.86 -4.45 -11.77
CA ASN A 243 21.58 -4.56 -10.34
C ASN A 243 20.25 -3.90 -9.98
N ALA A 244 19.80 -2.92 -10.77
CA ALA A 244 18.50 -2.30 -10.56
C ALA A 244 17.33 -3.25 -10.76
N GLY A 245 17.40 -4.13 -11.76
CA GLY A 245 16.41 -5.20 -11.94
C GLY A 245 16.49 -6.35 -10.92
N ASN A 246 17.35 -6.21 -9.90
CA ASN A 246 17.44 -7.08 -8.73
C ASN A 246 17.15 -6.28 -7.42
N GLY A 247 16.40 -5.17 -7.50
CA GLY A 247 15.96 -4.43 -6.31
C GLY A 247 16.79 -3.20 -5.94
N MET A 248 17.58 -2.64 -6.86
CA MET A 248 18.15 -1.28 -6.70
C MET A 248 17.42 -0.26 -7.59
N PRO A 249 17.10 0.96 -7.15
CA PRO A 249 16.39 1.92 -8.01
C PRO A 249 17.37 2.69 -8.89
N LEU A 250 17.37 2.50 -10.23
CA LEU A 250 18.12 3.36 -11.16
C LEU A 250 17.44 3.69 -12.51
N LEU A 251 16.16 3.36 -12.71
CA LEU A 251 15.35 3.90 -13.81
C LEU A 251 14.13 4.68 -13.28
N ARG A 252 14.45 5.66 -12.42
CA ARG A 252 13.82 6.97 -12.19
C ARG A 252 12.30 7.10 -12.36
N ARG A 253 11.57 7.15 -11.23
CA ARG A 253 10.23 7.76 -11.14
C ARG A 253 10.40 9.26 -10.81
N PRO A 254 10.22 10.18 -11.77
CA PRO A 254 10.33 11.62 -11.48
C PRO A 254 9.11 12.19 -10.73
N ALA A 255 8.05 11.40 -10.53
CA ALA A 255 6.81 11.83 -9.91
C ALA A 255 6.56 11.10 -8.59
N ALA A 256 5.78 11.72 -7.71
CA ALA A 256 5.29 11.13 -6.47
C ALA A 256 4.56 9.80 -6.73
N SER A 257 4.65 8.88 -5.79
CA SER A 257 4.00 7.56 -5.86
C SER A 257 3.47 7.11 -4.50
N ASP A 258 2.81 5.96 -4.46
CA ASP A 258 2.26 5.33 -3.25
C ASP A 258 1.44 6.30 -2.39
N PRO A 259 0.32 6.82 -2.92
CA PRO A 259 -0.52 7.78 -2.20
C PRO A 259 -1.13 7.16 -0.96
N ASN A 260 -1.16 7.95 0.12
CA ASN A 260 -1.94 7.72 1.32
C ASN A 260 -2.86 8.94 1.53
N PRO A 261 -4.18 8.80 1.58
CA PRO A 261 -4.93 7.56 1.41
C PRO A 261 -4.74 7.00 -0.01
N ALA A 262 -4.90 5.68 -0.17
CA ALA A 262 -4.78 5.02 -1.46
C ALA A 262 -5.77 5.61 -2.49
N ASP A 263 -5.40 5.56 -3.78
CA ASP A 263 -6.25 6.10 -4.85
C ASP A 263 -7.64 5.42 -4.88
N ALA A 264 -8.66 6.23 -5.12
CA ALA A 264 -10.08 5.91 -5.11
C ALA A 264 -10.61 5.32 -3.78
N SER A 265 -9.87 5.49 -2.67
CA SER A 265 -10.33 5.08 -1.35
C SER A 265 -11.63 5.79 -0.96
N THR A 266 -12.49 5.06 -0.26
CA THR A 266 -13.73 5.58 0.33
C THR A 266 -13.65 5.48 1.84
N ASP A 267 -14.53 6.20 2.55
CA ASP A 267 -14.59 6.16 4.01
C ASP A 267 -13.29 6.68 4.66
N VAL A 268 -12.73 7.73 4.06
CA VAL A 268 -11.53 8.40 4.55
C VAL A 268 -11.92 9.43 5.62
N PRO A 269 -11.24 9.48 6.79
CA PRO A 269 -11.49 10.50 7.80
C PRO A 269 -11.37 11.92 7.26
N ARG A 270 -12.22 12.81 7.76
CA ARG A 270 -12.27 14.20 7.28
C ARG A 270 -11.06 15.06 7.67
N ASP A 271 -10.24 14.58 8.59
CA ASP A 271 -8.98 15.16 9.06
C ASP A 271 -7.76 14.41 8.49
N VAL A 272 -7.95 13.64 7.42
CA VAL A 272 -6.89 12.85 6.77
C VAL A 272 -5.62 13.65 6.51
N VAL A 273 -4.48 13.07 6.89
CA VAL A 273 -3.17 13.53 6.47
C VAL A 273 -2.80 12.83 5.17
N LEU A 274 -2.70 13.59 4.09
CA LEU A 274 -2.22 13.08 2.81
C LEU A 274 -0.72 12.77 2.93
N GLY A 275 -0.26 11.67 2.34
CA GLY A 275 1.14 11.25 2.33
C GLY A 275 1.48 10.57 1.01
N TRP A 276 2.75 10.63 0.61
CA TRP A 276 3.23 10.03 -0.63
C TRP A 276 4.70 9.64 -0.49
N ASN A 277 5.15 8.75 -1.37
CA ASN A 277 6.57 8.54 -1.61
C ASN A 277 7.08 9.59 -2.59
N PRO A 278 8.11 10.37 -2.22
CA PRO A 278 8.62 11.44 -3.07
C PRO A 278 9.27 10.88 -4.33
N GLY A 279 9.17 11.63 -5.42
CA GLY A 279 9.97 11.38 -6.63
C GLY A 279 11.47 11.47 -6.34
N GLU A 280 12.28 10.72 -7.08
CA GLU A 280 13.71 10.52 -6.76
C GLU A 280 14.54 11.81 -6.67
N PHE A 281 14.18 12.85 -7.45
CA PHE A 281 14.89 14.14 -7.48
C PHE A 281 14.18 15.25 -6.72
N ALA A 282 13.07 14.91 -6.05
CA ALA A 282 12.27 15.87 -5.31
C ALA A 282 13.08 16.50 -4.18
N ASN A 283 13.27 17.81 -4.27
CA ASN A 283 13.72 18.65 -3.17
C ASN A 283 12.53 19.28 -2.45
N THR A 284 11.47 19.58 -3.20
CA THR A 284 10.20 20.08 -2.67
C THR A 284 9.02 19.51 -3.46
N HIS A 285 7.83 19.67 -2.89
CA HIS A 285 6.57 19.15 -3.42
C HIS A 285 5.55 20.29 -3.53
N ASP A 286 4.90 20.43 -4.67
CA ASP A 286 3.70 21.24 -4.80
C ASP A 286 2.47 20.35 -4.64
N VAL A 287 1.63 20.64 -3.65
CA VAL A 287 0.41 19.87 -3.39
C VAL A 287 -0.79 20.59 -3.98
N TYR A 288 -1.54 19.85 -4.78
CA TYR A 288 -2.81 20.28 -5.34
C TYR A 288 -3.94 19.45 -4.73
N LEU A 289 -5.03 20.09 -4.31
CA LEU A 289 -6.19 19.45 -3.72
C LEU A 289 -7.46 20.23 -4.10
N GLY A 290 -8.48 19.54 -4.59
CA GLY A 290 -9.75 20.15 -4.99
C GLY A 290 -10.86 19.13 -5.21
N THR A 291 -12.08 19.59 -5.51
CA THR A 291 -13.26 18.73 -5.74
C THR A 291 -13.50 18.43 -7.22
N SER A 292 -12.65 18.95 -8.11
CA SER A 292 -12.74 18.82 -9.56
C SER A 292 -11.48 18.16 -10.11
N PHE A 293 -11.62 16.99 -10.71
CA PHE A 293 -10.50 16.30 -11.37
C PHE A 293 -9.81 17.18 -12.41
N GLY A 294 -10.60 17.90 -13.23
CA GLY A 294 -10.10 18.75 -14.30
C GLY A 294 -9.22 19.87 -13.77
N ASP A 295 -9.68 20.58 -12.73
CA ASP A 295 -8.92 21.68 -12.14
C ASP A 295 -7.62 21.18 -11.51
N VAL A 296 -7.67 20.08 -10.77
CA VAL A 296 -6.48 19.45 -10.16
C VAL A 296 -5.53 18.92 -11.22
N ASN A 297 -5.99 18.40 -12.36
CA ASN A 297 -5.15 17.94 -13.45
C ASN A 297 -4.51 19.09 -14.25
N ASP A 298 -5.23 20.19 -14.44
CA ASP A 298 -4.81 21.25 -15.35
C ASP A 298 -4.04 22.37 -14.64
N ALA A 299 -4.17 22.48 -13.31
CA ALA A 299 -3.46 23.46 -12.50
C ALA A 299 -1.94 23.38 -12.68
N ARG A 300 -1.30 24.54 -12.64
CA ARG A 300 0.16 24.76 -12.67
C ARG A 300 0.49 25.91 -11.71
N ARG A 301 1.75 26.08 -11.27
CA ARG A 301 2.17 27.27 -10.49
C ARG A 301 1.71 28.60 -11.09
N THR A 302 1.79 28.74 -12.41
CA THR A 302 1.43 29.97 -13.15
C THR A 302 -0.07 30.16 -13.35
N ASN A 303 -0.86 29.09 -13.15
CA ASN A 303 -2.31 29.10 -13.24
C ASN A 303 -2.87 28.06 -12.25
N PRO A 304 -2.98 28.41 -10.95
CA PRO A 304 -3.23 27.44 -9.90
C PRO A 304 -4.68 26.92 -9.83
N LEU A 305 -5.62 27.54 -10.57
CA LEU A 305 -7.05 27.18 -10.58
C LEU A 305 -7.67 27.01 -9.18
N ASP A 306 -7.16 27.76 -8.20
CA ASP A 306 -7.53 27.69 -6.77
C ASP A 306 -7.38 26.30 -6.10
N VAL A 307 -6.63 25.38 -6.71
CA VAL A 307 -6.37 24.03 -6.18
C VAL A 307 -4.93 23.80 -5.74
N LEU A 308 -3.99 24.72 -6.03
CA LEU A 308 -2.63 24.68 -5.46
C LEU A 308 -2.68 25.10 -3.99
N VAL A 309 -2.65 24.12 -3.08
CA VAL A 309 -2.85 24.35 -1.64
C VAL A 309 -1.54 24.61 -0.88
N ILE A 310 -0.42 24.11 -1.39
CA ILE A 310 0.92 24.47 -0.90
C ILE A 310 1.94 24.34 -2.03
N GLN A 311 2.89 25.27 -2.04
CA GLN A 311 4.02 25.28 -2.97
C GLN A 311 5.31 25.03 -2.18
N ASP A 312 6.25 24.32 -2.78
CA ASP A 312 7.60 24.10 -2.24
C ASP A 312 7.62 23.42 -0.85
N GLN A 313 6.69 22.50 -0.58
CA GLN A 313 6.66 21.76 0.69
C GLN A 313 7.85 20.80 0.80
N GLN A 314 8.47 20.75 1.98
CA GLN A 314 9.57 19.82 2.28
C GLN A 314 9.11 18.48 2.83
N ALA A 315 7.98 18.45 3.54
CA ALA A 315 7.40 17.23 4.06
C ALA A 315 6.72 16.43 2.94
N VAL A 316 6.80 15.11 3.04
CA VAL A 316 6.10 14.15 2.16
C VAL A 316 4.67 13.86 2.65
N THR A 317 4.13 14.79 3.44
CA THR A 317 2.80 14.72 4.04
C THR A 317 2.15 16.09 4.03
N TYR A 318 0.84 16.15 3.84
CA TYR A 318 0.05 17.37 3.89
C TYR A 318 -1.24 17.14 4.69
N ALA A 319 -1.39 17.88 5.78
CA ALA A 319 -2.63 17.94 6.55
C ALA A 319 -3.45 19.15 6.08
N PRO A 320 -4.66 18.96 5.51
CA PRO A 320 -5.55 20.06 5.18
C PRO A 320 -5.83 20.94 6.42
N PRO A 321 -5.79 22.28 6.31
CA PRO A 321 -5.90 23.19 7.46
C PRO A 321 -7.28 23.23 8.11
N GLY A 322 -8.24 22.45 7.60
CA GLY A 322 -9.59 22.32 8.13
C GLY A 322 -10.17 20.97 7.77
N LEU A 323 -11.29 20.64 8.41
CA LEU A 323 -11.97 19.38 8.17
C LEU A 323 -12.62 19.37 6.79
N LEU A 324 -12.41 18.30 6.04
CA LEU A 324 -13.04 18.08 4.75
C LEU A 324 -14.56 17.83 4.92
N GLU A 325 -15.30 18.00 3.83
CA GLU A 325 -16.75 17.83 3.80
C GLU A 325 -17.13 16.35 3.73
N PHE A 326 -18.12 15.93 4.52
CA PHE A 326 -18.58 14.54 4.54
C PHE A 326 -19.12 14.08 3.17
N GLY A 327 -18.80 12.85 2.77
CA GLY A 327 -19.25 12.27 1.51
C GLY A 327 -18.68 12.93 0.25
N GLN A 328 -17.86 13.98 0.38
CA GLN A 328 -17.26 14.67 -0.75
C GLN A 328 -16.06 13.87 -1.26
N THR A 329 -16.01 13.66 -2.58
CA THR A 329 -14.81 13.17 -3.27
C THR A 329 -13.84 14.32 -3.52
N TYR A 330 -12.60 14.17 -3.10
CA TYR A 330 -11.51 15.08 -3.40
C TYR A 330 -10.52 14.43 -4.36
N TYR A 331 -9.97 15.25 -5.25
CA TYR A 331 -8.89 14.92 -6.16
C TYR A 331 -7.64 15.65 -5.70
N TRP A 332 -6.49 15.00 -5.76
CA TRP A 332 -5.23 15.60 -5.35
C TRP A 332 -4.06 15.10 -6.21
N ARG A 333 -3.00 15.88 -6.25
CA ARG A 333 -1.82 15.62 -7.09
C ARG A 333 -0.60 16.24 -6.42
N ILE A 334 0.54 15.58 -6.57
CA ILE A 334 1.83 16.10 -6.13
C ILE A 334 2.70 16.36 -7.35
N ASP A 335 3.13 17.60 -7.54
CA ASP A 335 4.18 17.89 -8.50
C ASP A 335 5.54 17.93 -7.78
N GLU A 336 6.50 17.18 -8.30
CA GLU A 336 7.84 17.07 -7.72
C GLU A 336 8.77 18.14 -8.27
N VAL A 337 9.47 18.82 -7.37
CA VAL A 337 10.30 19.99 -7.70
C VAL A 337 11.74 19.67 -7.37
N ASN A 338 12.60 19.72 -8.38
CA ASN A 338 14.02 19.43 -8.22
C ASN A 338 14.76 20.46 -7.36
N ALA A 339 15.90 20.05 -6.81
CA ALA A 339 16.85 20.96 -6.18
C ALA A 339 17.39 22.00 -7.19
N ALA A 340 18.01 23.06 -6.68
CA ALA A 340 18.76 23.99 -7.53
C ALA A 340 19.91 23.24 -8.26
N PRO A 341 20.30 23.65 -9.50
CA PRO A 341 19.93 24.91 -10.16
C PRO A 341 18.77 24.82 -11.18
N ASP A 342 18.27 23.63 -11.52
CA ASP A 342 17.25 23.46 -12.57
C ASP A 342 15.84 23.72 -12.04
N SER A 343 15.55 23.36 -10.78
CA SER A 343 14.22 23.59 -10.15
C SER A 343 13.05 23.10 -11.01
N THR A 344 13.31 22.06 -11.81
CA THR A 344 12.36 21.48 -12.75
C THR A 344 11.17 20.94 -11.97
N VAL A 345 9.95 21.20 -12.48
CA VAL A 345 8.71 20.70 -11.89
C VAL A 345 8.19 19.54 -12.73
N PHE A 346 8.08 18.37 -12.12
CA PHE A 346 7.50 17.17 -12.71
C PHE A 346 6.06 17.01 -12.24
N LYS A 347 5.13 17.02 -13.18
CA LYS A 347 3.71 16.84 -12.87
C LYS A 347 3.44 15.40 -12.42
N GLY A 348 2.75 15.22 -11.29
CA GLY A 348 2.33 13.91 -10.81
C GLY A 348 1.01 13.40 -11.39
N THR A 349 0.64 12.17 -11.01
CA THR A 349 -0.67 11.58 -11.27
C THR A 349 -1.72 12.17 -10.35
N VAL A 350 -2.95 12.33 -10.84
CA VAL A 350 -4.09 12.75 -10.00
C VAL A 350 -4.68 11.53 -9.32
N TRP A 351 -4.72 11.56 -8.00
CA TRP A 351 -5.39 10.58 -7.15
C TRP A 351 -6.69 11.13 -6.59
N SER A 352 -7.54 10.26 -6.07
CA SER A 352 -8.82 10.62 -5.46
C SER A 352 -9.09 9.86 -4.17
N PHE A 353 -9.93 10.44 -3.32
CA PHE A 353 -10.54 9.73 -2.19
C PHE A 353 -11.89 10.35 -1.86
N THR A 354 -12.75 9.58 -1.20
CA THR A 354 -14.08 10.03 -0.73
C THR A 354 -14.09 10.03 0.79
N VAL A 355 -14.37 11.21 1.35
CA VAL A 355 -14.51 11.41 2.79
C VAL A 355 -15.70 10.58 3.29
N GLU A 356 -15.57 10.00 4.46
CA GLU A 356 -16.64 9.26 5.14
C GLU A 356 -18.00 9.99 5.12
N PRO A 357 -19.13 9.28 5.12
CA PRO A 357 -20.45 9.90 5.11
C PRO A 357 -20.78 10.54 6.46
N PHE A 358 -21.66 11.54 6.45
CA PHE A 358 -22.10 12.21 7.68
C PHE A 358 -22.89 11.26 8.59
N SER A 359 -23.76 10.45 7.98
CA SER A 359 -24.56 9.43 8.66
C SER A 359 -24.41 8.07 7.99
N ILE A 360 -24.55 7.00 8.78
CA ILE A 360 -24.42 5.61 8.32
C ILE A 360 -25.69 4.81 8.61
N PRO A 361 -26.00 3.78 7.81
CA PRO A 361 -27.20 2.98 8.02
C PRO A 361 -27.09 2.09 9.26
N ILE A 362 -28.18 1.99 10.01
CA ILE A 362 -28.33 1.00 11.09
C ILE A 362 -28.62 -0.37 10.45
N THR A 363 -27.83 -1.37 10.81
CA THR A 363 -27.96 -2.74 10.27
C THR A 363 -28.63 -3.72 11.22
N HIS A 364 -28.55 -3.49 12.53
CA HIS A 364 -29.16 -4.34 13.56
C HIS A 364 -30.57 -3.86 13.90
N ILE A 365 -31.53 -4.19 13.03
CA ILE A 365 -32.93 -3.81 13.19
C ILE A 365 -33.80 -5.06 13.37
N THR A 366 -34.73 -5.01 14.31
CA THR A 366 -35.81 -6.00 14.44
C THR A 366 -37.14 -5.32 14.11
N ALA A 367 -37.84 -5.80 13.07
CA ALA A 367 -39.14 -5.28 12.68
C ALA A 367 -40.28 -6.15 13.23
N THR A 368 -41.29 -5.52 13.83
CA THR A 368 -42.52 -6.18 14.32
C THR A 368 -43.74 -5.39 13.87
N ALA A 369 -44.81 -6.06 13.45
CA ALA A 369 -46.02 -5.39 12.98
C ALA A 369 -47.25 -5.83 13.75
N SER A 370 -48.22 -4.93 13.85
CA SER A 370 -49.57 -5.16 14.38
C SER A 370 -50.28 -6.33 13.70
N SER A 371 -50.01 -6.55 12.40
CA SER A 371 -50.54 -7.66 11.64
C SER A 371 -49.72 -7.90 10.36
N THR A 372 -49.85 -9.11 9.84
CA THR A 372 -49.25 -9.56 8.57
C THR A 372 -50.30 -10.30 7.75
N PHE A 373 -50.23 -10.19 6.44
CA PHE A 373 -51.03 -10.99 5.52
C PHE A 373 -50.14 -11.93 4.69
N GLY A 374 -50.39 -13.24 4.79
CA GLY A 374 -49.63 -14.24 4.04
C GLY A 374 -48.18 -14.39 4.53
N ILE A 375 -47.23 -14.52 3.59
CA ILE A 375 -45.78 -14.66 3.85
C ILE A 375 -45.02 -13.31 3.87
N SER A 376 -45.76 -12.21 3.73
CA SER A 376 -45.25 -10.84 3.59
C SER A 376 -45.06 -10.15 4.95
N GLY A 377 -44.16 -10.70 5.78
CA GLY A 377 -43.89 -10.26 7.15
C GLY A 377 -43.17 -8.91 7.27
N PRO A 378 -43.14 -8.31 8.48
CA PRO A 378 -42.47 -7.03 8.72
C PRO A 378 -40.97 -7.06 8.42
N GLU A 379 -40.31 -8.21 8.55
CA GLU A 379 -38.89 -8.40 8.21
C GLU A 379 -38.57 -8.03 6.76
N LYS A 380 -39.55 -8.08 5.86
CA LYS A 380 -39.39 -7.65 4.45
C LYS A 380 -39.01 -6.20 4.29
N THR A 381 -39.30 -5.38 5.29
CA THR A 381 -38.96 -3.96 5.24
C THR A 381 -37.52 -3.65 5.62
N ILE A 382 -36.73 -4.64 6.04
CA ILE A 382 -35.34 -4.45 6.51
C ILE A 382 -34.37 -5.54 6.04
N ASP A 383 -34.84 -6.55 5.30
CA ASP A 383 -34.04 -7.71 4.89
C ASP A 383 -33.47 -7.57 3.46
N GLY A 384 -33.73 -6.45 2.78
CA GLY A 384 -33.27 -6.20 1.42
C GLY A 384 -34.01 -6.99 0.34
N SER A 385 -35.11 -7.67 0.68
CA SER A 385 -35.91 -8.40 -0.30
C SER A 385 -36.36 -7.46 -1.41
N GLY A 386 -36.20 -7.90 -2.66
CA GLY A 386 -36.61 -7.10 -3.82
C GLY A 386 -35.69 -5.93 -4.18
N LEU A 387 -34.62 -5.65 -3.42
CA LEU A 387 -33.62 -4.63 -3.74
C LEU A 387 -32.47 -5.17 -4.60
N VAL A 388 -32.12 -4.43 -5.65
CA VAL A 388 -30.85 -4.55 -6.39
C VAL A 388 -30.32 -3.14 -6.63
N ASP A 389 -29.11 -2.84 -6.15
CA ASP A 389 -28.47 -1.51 -6.26
C ASP A 389 -29.38 -0.37 -5.78
N ASP A 390 -30.02 -0.54 -4.61
CA ASP A 390 -31.00 0.39 -4.01
C ASP A 390 -32.27 0.65 -4.85
N LEU A 391 -32.52 -0.20 -5.85
CA LEU A 391 -33.72 -0.19 -6.67
C LEU A 391 -34.61 -1.39 -6.33
N HIS A 392 -35.83 -1.11 -5.89
CA HIS A 392 -36.79 -2.15 -5.50
C HIS A 392 -37.62 -2.63 -6.70
N GLY A 393 -37.85 -3.94 -6.75
CA GLY A 393 -38.73 -4.59 -7.73
C GLY A 393 -40.22 -4.48 -7.38
N VAL A 394 -41.04 -5.33 -8.01
CA VAL A 394 -42.52 -5.21 -7.97
C VAL A 394 -43.26 -6.38 -7.31
N PHE A 395 -42.53 -7.37 -6.78
CA PHE A 395 -43.13 -8.56 -6.21
C PHE A 395 -43.63 -8.32 -4.79
N ALA A 396 -44.93 -8.58 -4.57
CA ALA A 396 -45.58 -8.36 -3.27
C ALA A 396 -45.02 -9.23 -2.13
N ALA A 397 -44.38 -10.37 -2.45
CA ALA A 397 -43.76 -11.26 -1.47
C ALA A 397 -42.49 -10.66 -0.84
N ASP A 398 -41.91 -9.64 -1.49
CA ASP A 398 -40.71 -8.94 -1.04
C ASP A 398 -41.06 -7.70 -0.18
N MET A 399 -42.34 -7.51 0.14
CA MET A 399 -42.84 -6.32 0.84
C MET A 399 -43.63 -6.77 2.07
N TRP A 400 -43.71 -5.92 3.10
CA TRP A 400 -44.65 -6.15 4.20
C TRP A 400 -46.07 -5.79 3.77
N ILE A 401 -47.06 -6.59 4.17
CA ILE A 401 -48.49 -6.33 3.94
C ILE A 401 -49.26 -6.57 5.25
N SER A 402 -50.04 -5.58 5.68
CA SER A 402 -50.89 -5.68 6.88
C SER A 402 -52.15 -6.51 6.62
N SER A 403 -52.85 -6.93 7.68
CA SER A 403 -54.19 -7.54 7.53
C SER A 403 -55.32 -6.51 7.33
N GLY A 404 -55.06 -5.22 7.58
CA GLY A 404 -56.04 -4.13 7.51
C GLY A 404 -55.43 -2.78 7.90
N VAL A 405 -56.18 -1.68 7.78
CA VAL A 405 -55.78 -0.32 8.22
C VAL A 405 -56.76 0.18 9.31
N PRO A 406 -56.29 0.83 10.39
CA PRO A 406 -54.92 1.25 10.67
C PRO A 406 -53.99 0.06 10.95
N ALA A 407 -52.72 0.23 10.58
CA ALA A 407 -51.67 -0.75 10.83
C ALA A 407 -50.42 -0.05 11.40
N THR A 408 -49.74 -0.74 12.31
CA THR A 408 -48.49 -0.28 12.88
C THR A 408 -47.38 -1.26 12.56
N ILE A 409 -46.18 -0.73 12.27
CA ILE A 409 -44.91 -1.45 12.23
C ILE A 409 -43.90 -0.73 13.14
N GLU A 410 -43.18 -1.49 13.95
CA GLU A 410 -42.20 -1.04 14.92
C GLU A 410 -40.84 -1.64 14.58
N TYR A 411 -39.81 -0.80 14.68
CA TYR A 411 -38.42 -1.12 14.45
C TYR A 411 -37.67 -0.91 15.76
N ALA A 412 -37.07 -1.98 16.27
CA ALA A 412 -36.21 -1.93 17.45
C ALA A 412 -34.75 -2.08 17.04
N PHE A 413 -33.88 -1.28 17.65
CA PHE A 413 -32.44 -1.29 17.43
C PHE A 413 -31.72 -1.94 18.62
N ASP A 414 -30.48 -2.38 18.40
CA ASP A 414 -29.62 -2.99 19.41
C ASP A 414 -29.21 -2.02 20.53
N ARG A 415 -29.21 -0.71 20.25
CA ARG A 415 -28.97 0.36 21.21
C ARG A 415 -29.70 1.64 20.85
N ALA A 416 -29.59 2.66 21.70
CA ALA A 416 -30.05 4.00 21.36
C ALA A 416 -29.09 4.66 20.35
N TYR A 417 -29.66 5.24 19.28
CA TYR A 417 -28.95 5.95 18.23
C TYR A 417 -29.41 7.40 18.11
N LYS A 418 -28.52 8.25 17.59
CA LYS A 418 -28.86 9.59 17.09
C LYS A 418 -29.35 9.51 15.65
N LEU A 419 -30.66 9.36 15.49
CA LEU A 419 -31.26 9.19 14.16
C LEU A 419 -31.10 10.46 13.32
N HIS A 420 -30.58 10.28 12.11
CA HIS A 420 -30.43 11.34 11.10
C HIS A 420 -31.66 11.35 10.20
N GLU A 421 -31.85 10.30 9.41
CA GLU A 421 -32.94 10.21 8.45
C GLU A 421 -33.44 8.77 8.26
N LEU A 422 -34.65 8.65 7.72
CA LEU A 422 -35.27 7.40 7.31
C LEU A 422 -35.63 7.46 5.84
N TRP A 423 -35.06 6.55 5.05
CA TRP A 423 -35.44 6.34 3.67
C TRP A 423 -36.55 5.31 3.61
N ILE A 424 -37.58 5.57 2.81
CA ILE A 424 -38.73 4.68 2.64
C ILE A 424 -38.94 4.37 1.16
N TRP A 425 -38.88 3.07 0.85
CA TRP A 425 -39.46 2.51 -0.37
C TRP A 425 -40.89 2.10 -0.03
N ASN A 426 -41.85 2.82 -0.59
CA ASN A 426 -43.27 2.51 -0.40
C ASN A 426 -43.66 1.25 -1.19
N SER A 427 -44.84 0.68 -0.93
CA SER A 427 -45.30 -0.54 -1.64
C SER A 427 -45.21 -0.36 -3.16
N ASN A 428 -44.36 -1.13 -3.82
CA ASN A 428 -44.09 -0.99 -5.26
C ASN A 428 -44.72 -2.11 -6.09
N GLN A 429 -45.81 -2.69 -5.60
CA GLN A 429 -46.49 -3.77 -6.31
C GLN A 429 -46.91 -3.31 -7.71
N LEU A 430 -46.90 -4.21 -8.70
CA LEU A 430 -47.40 -3.91 -10.07
C LEU A 430 -48.80 -3.27 -10.10
N VAL A 431 -49.56 -3.49 -9.04
CA VAL A 431 -50.94 -3.01 -8.90
C VAL A 431 -51.08 -1.70 -8.13
N GLU A 432 -49.97 -1.11 -7.68
CA GLU A 432 -49.96 0.05 -6.79
C GLU A 432 -50.69 1.24 -7.39
N THR A 433 -50.46 1.56 -8.67
CA THR A 433 -51.06 2.74 -9.30
C THR A 433 -52.58 2.66 -9.49
N PHE A 434 -53.19 1.47 -9.36
CA PHE A 434 -54.63 1.29 -9.54
C PHE A 434 -55.38 0.75 -8.31
N VAL A 435 -54.72 0.02 -7.40
CA VAL A 435 -55.31 -0.42 -6.12
C VAL A 435 -54.84 0.44 -4.95
N GLY A 436 -53.55 0.80 -4.93
CA GLY A 436 -52.93 1.67 -3.93
C GLY A 436 -52.83 1.05 -2.54
N PHE A 437 -51.92 0.10 -2.37
CA PHE A 437 -51.57 -0.52 -1.08
C PHE A 437 -50.57 0.31 -0.27
N GLY A 438 -49.78 1.15 -0.94
CA GLY A 438 -48.76 1.96 -0.31
C GLY A 438 -49.30 2.79 0.86
N ALA A 439 -48.51 2.91 1.91
CA ALA A 439 -48.82 3.81 3.01
C ALA A 439 -48.89 5.26 2.50
N LYS A 440 -49.85 6.05 2.98
CA LYS A 440 -50.00 7.46 2.60
C LYS A 440 -50.01 8.35 3.83
N GLU A 441 -50.97 8.13 4.72
CA GLU A 441 -51.14 8.92 5.93
C GLU A 441 -50.47 8.18 7.09
N VAL A 442 -49.27 8.63 7.46
CA VAL A 442 -48.47 7.99 8.50
C VAL A 442 -48.23 8.93 9.68
N VAL A 443 -48.13 8.33 10.87
CA VAL A 443 -47.55 8.97 12.06
C VAL A 443 -46.28 8.21 12.39
N ILE A 444 -45.16 8.91 12.47
CA ILE A 444 -43.87 8.34 12.85
C ILE A 444 -43.56 8.80 14.27
N GLU A 445 -43.23 7.85 15.14
CA GLU A 445 -42.91 8.09 16.54
C GLU A 445 -41.57 7.44 16.86
N HIS A 446 -40.85 8.01 17.83
CA HIS A 446 -39.60 7.44 18.32
C HIS A 446 -39.59 7.33 19.84
N SER A 447 -38.80 6.40 20.37
CA SER A 447 -38.71 6.10 21.80
C SER A 447 -37.34 5.53 22.18
N LEU A 448 -36.91 5.80 23.40
CA LEU A 448 -35.71 5.21 24.02
C LEU A 448 -36.00 3.90 24.74
N ASP A 449 -37.24 3.68 25.19
CA ASP A 449 -37.61 2.55 26.06
C ASP A 449 -38.70 1.64 25.45
N GLY A 450 -39.28 2.04 24.32
CA GLY A 450 -40.38 1.33 23.66
C GLY A 450 -41.74 1.54 24.36
N GLU A 451 -41.80 2.30 25.45
CA GLU A 451 -43.00 2.56 26.25
C GLU A 451 -43.48 4.01 26.09
N ASN A 452 -42.55 4.96 26.15
CA ASN A 452 -42.80 6.40 26.04
C ASN A 452 -42.44 6.88 24.64
N TRP A 453 -43.46 7.29 23.88
CA TRP A 453 -43.34 7.63 22.46
C TRP A 453 -43.46 9.12 22.21
N THR A 454 -42.59 9.64 21.34
CA THR A 454 -42.59 11.02 20.88
C THR A 454 -42.90 11.07 19.40
N VAL A 455 -43.93 11.84 19.01
CA VAL A 455 -44.34 11.99 17.61
C VAL A 455 -43.37 12.92 16.87
N LEU A 456 -42.80 12.43 15.77
CA LEU A 456 -41.98 13.23 14.87
C LEU A 456 -42.86 14.24 14.12
N GLN A 457 -42.55 15.53 14.29
CA GLN A 457 -43.32 16.61 13.69
C GLN A 457 -42.94 16.82 12.22
N GLY A 458 -43.85 17.37 11.42
CA GLY A 458 -43.56 17.74 10.02
C GLY A 458 -43.59 16.58 9.02
N VAL A 459 -43.92 15.36 9.45
CA VAL A 459 -44.11 14.22 8.54
C VAL A 459 -45.36 14.42 7.69
N GLY A 460 -45.17 14.66 6.39
CA GLY A 460 -46.24 14.78 5.40
C GLY A 460 -46.72 13.41 4.88
N PRO A 461 -47.71 13.39 3.98
CA PRO A 461 -48.13 12.15 3.35
C PRO A 461 -47.00 11.54 2.50
N LEU A 462 -46.82 10.23 2.59
CA LEU A 462 -45.81 9.52 1.81
C LEU A 462 -46.15 9.51 0.32
N ALA A 463 -45.13 9.50 -0.53
CA ALA A 463 -45.28 9.45 -1.97
C ALA A 463 -45.69 8.04 -2.44
N GLN A 464 -46.55 7.98 -3.46
CA GLN A 464 -46.94 6.71 -4.09
C GLN A 464 -45.77 6.16 -4.93
N ALA A 465 -45.52 4.85 -4.85
CA ALA A 465 -44.54 4.17 -5.69
C ALA A 465 -45.07 3.98 -7.13
N PRO A 466 -44.20 3.86 -8.15
CA PRO A 466 -44.61 3.76 -9.54
C PRO A 466 -45.25 2.40 -9.90
N GLY A 467 -45.07 1.36 -9.07
CA GLY A 467 -45.50 -0.01 -9.39
C GLY A 467 -44.70 -0.62 -10.54
N ALA A 468 -43.42 -0.26 -10.67
CA ALA A 468 -42.54 -0.63 -11.77
C ALA A 468 -41.15 -1.03 -11.28
N GLU A 469 -40.44 -1.85 -12.06
CA GLU A 469 -39.05 -2.24 -11.77
C GLU A 469 -38.14 -1.02 -11.68
N GLY A 470 -37.08 -1.14 -10.88
CA GLY A 470 -36.08 -0.07 -10.77
C GLY A 470 -36.51 1.09 -9.86
N TYR A 471 -37.34 0.84 -8.85
CA TYR A 471 -37.88 1.90 -7.97
C TYR A 471 -36.91 2.27 -6.84
N ALA A 472 -36.33 3.47 -6.90
CA ALA A 472 -35.57 4.05 -5.78
C ALA A 472 -36.51 4.57 -4.68
N HIS A 473 -35.99 4.76 -3.46
CA HIS A 473 -36.76 5.41 -2.40
C HIS A 473 -37.24 6.78 -2.88
N ASN A 474 -38.48 7.15 -2.53
CA ASN A 474 -39.08 8.42 -2.96
C ASN A 474 -39.55 9.27 -1.78
N SER A 475 -39.30 8.81 -0.56
CA SER A 475 -39.64 9.48 0.67
C SER A 475 -38.46 9.39 1.64
N THR A 476 -38.03 10.56 2.13
CA THR A 476 -36.96 10.71 3.11
C THR A 476 -37.53 11.51 4.28
N ILE A 477 -37.38 10.98 5.49
CA ILE A 477 -37.91 11.58 6.72
C ILE A 477 -36.73 11.99 7.60
N ASP A 478 -36.61 13.29 7.88
CA ASP A 478 -35.59 13.84 8.78
C ASP A 478 -36.00 13.65 10.25
N PHE A 479 -35.12 13.03 11.04
CA PHE A 479 -35.30 12.87 12.48
C PHE A 479 -34.76 14.04 13.30
N GLY A 480 -34.03 14.97 12.68
CA GLY A 480 -33.46 16.14 13.35
C GLY A 480 -32.47 15.78 14.47
N GLY A 481 -31.85 14.59 14.41
CA GLY A 481 -30.97 14.11 15.47
C GLY A 481 -31.70 13.50 16.68
N ALA A 482 -32.95 13.08 16.53
CA ALA A 482 -33.73 12.50 17.63
C ALA A 482 -33.10 11.21 18.18
N MET A 483 -33.19 11.06 19.50
CA MET A 483 -32.70 9.88 20.20
C MET A 483 -33.74 8.77 20.22
N ALA A 484 -33.33 7.58 19.78
CA ALA A 484 -34.23 6.45 19.72
C ALA A 484 -33.50 5.11 19.75
N GLN A 485 -34.07 4.16 20.49
CA GLN A 485 -33.82 2.73 20.30
C GLN A 485 -34.99 2.06 19.58
N HIS A 486 -36.14 2.74 19.49
CA HIS A 486 -37.34 2.25 18.85
C HIS A 486 -37.96 3.32 17.94
N VAL A 487 -38.42 2.92 16.77
CA VAL A 487 -39.23 3.75 15.87
C VAL A 487 -40.52 3.01 15.53
N ARG A 488 -41.65 3.73 15.54
CA ARG A 488 -42.96 3.22 15.17
C ARG A 488 -43.50 4.00 13.98
N VAL A 489 -43.97 3.29 12.96
CA VAL A 489 -44.71 3.84 11.83
C VAL A 489 -46.15 3.35 11.90
N SER A 490 -47.07 4.26 12.17
CA SER A 490 -48.51 4.00 12.21
C SER A 490 -49.17 4.50 10.92
N VAL A 491 -49.62 3.58 10.08
CA VAL A 491 -50.32 3.84 8.83
C VAL A 491 -51.82 3.95 9.11
N ASN A 492 -52.36 5.15 8.91
CA ASN A 492 -53.79 5.47 9.10
C ASN A 492 -54.57 5.49 7.78
N GLY A 493 -53.88 5.59 6.64
CA GLY A 493 -54.49 5.63 5.31
C GLY A 493 -53.51 5.23 4.22
N VAL A 494 -54.04 4.72 3.10
CA VAL A 494 -53.29 4.20 1.95
C VAL A 494 -53.45 5.06 0.70
N GLN A 495 -52.66 4.79 -0.33
CA GLN A 495 -52.67 5.57 -1.58
C GLN A 495 -53.99 5.44 -2.36
N GLY A 496 -54.65 4.29 -2.28
CA GLY A 496 -55.86 3.99 -3.04
C GLY A 496 -57.02 3.45 -2.19
N ILE A 497 -57.63 2.36 -2.66
CA ILE A 497 -58.82 1.75 -2.06
C ILE A 497 -58.53 0.41 -1.36
N ALA A 498 -57.25 0.02 -1.28
CA ALA A 498 -56.85 -1.21 -0.61
C ALA A 498 -57.29 -1.19 0.86
N PRO A 499 -57.84 -2.29 1.40
CA PRO A 499 -58.12 -2.38 2.83
C PRO A 499 -56.86 -2.65 3.66
N GLN A 500 -55.75 -3.06 3.04
CA GLN A 500 -54.45 -3.31 3.66
C GLN A 500 -53.44 -2.19 3.35
N ALA A 501 -52.50 -1.97 4.26
CA ALA A 501 -51.32 -1.16 4.03
C ALA A 501 -50.11 -2.04 3.69
N SER A 502 -49.16 -1.50 2.94
CA SER A 502 -47.91 -2.17 2.60
C SER A 502 -46.74 -1.19 2.51
N LEU A 503 -45.55 -1.68 2.82
CA LEU A 503 -44.26 -0.99 2.65
C LEU A 503 -43.27 -1.98 2.06
N SER A 504 -42.37 -1.50 1.20
CA SER A 504 -41.37 -2.34 0.55
C SER A 504 -40.13 -2.47 1.44
N GLU A 505 -39.44 -1.37 1.69
CA GLU A 505 -38.18 -1.34 2.45
C GLU A 505 -38.08 -0.01 3.22
N VAL A 506 -37.39 -0.04 4.34
CA VAL A 506 -36.95 1.15 5.06
C VAL A 506 -35.47 1.07 5.41
N ARG A 507 -34.80 2.22 5.45
CA ARG A 507 -33.42 2.30 5.93
C ARG A 507 -33.26 3.47 6.89
N PHE A 508 -32.84 3.17 8.12
CA PHE A 508 -32.57 4.17 9.14
C PHE A 508 -31.10 4.54 9.09
N TYR A 509 -30.82 5.84 9.05
CA TYR A 509 -29.47 6.39 9.14
C TYR A 509 -29.30 7.08 10.49
N TYR A 510 -28.11 6.96 11.08
CA TYR A 510 -27.75 7.64 12.31
C TYR A 510 -26.48 8.46 12.14
N ILE A 511 -26.36 9.52 12.93
CA ILE A 511 -25.13 10.29 13.10
C ILE A 511 -24.23 9.47 14.04
N PRO A 512 -23.04 9.01 13.62
CA PRO A 512 -22.13 8.32 14.52
C PRO A 512 -21.85 9.15 15.77
N THR A 513 -22.11 8.58 16.94
CA THR A 513 -21.89 9.23 18.24
C THR A 513 -20.92 8.46 19.13
N PHE A 514 -20.38 7.34 18.65
CA PHE A 514 -19.50 6.46 19.40
C PHE A 514 -18.29 6.09 18.55
N ALA A 515 -17.15 5.87 19.21
CA ALA A 515 -15.92 5.43 18.57
C ALA A 515 -16.08 4.05 17.93
N THR A 516 -15.49 3.84 16.75
CA THR A 516 -15.46 2.53 16.08
C THR A 516 -14.08 2.21 15.48
N ARG A 517 -13.93 0.99 14.94
CA ARG A 517 -12.69 0.49 14.32
C ARG A 517 -11.49 0.50 15.29
N PRO A 518 -11.56 -0.25 16.40
CA PRO A 518 -10.48 -0.31 17.37
C PRO A 518 -9.19 -0.88 16.77
N ASN A 519 -8.07 -0.32 17.19
CA ASN A 519 -6.72 -0.82 17.02
C ASN A 519 -6.04 -0.84 18.41
N PRO A 520 -5.63 -2.00 18.95
CA PRO A 520 -5.72 -3.32 18.37
C PRO A 520 -7.18 -3.75 18.13
N ALA A 521 -7.40 -4.53 17.07
CA ALA A 521 -8.73 -5.06 16.76
C ALA A 521 -9.30 -5.83 17.97
N SER A 522 -10.61 -5.74 18.18
CA SER A 522 -11.25 -6.44 19.31
C SER A 522 -11.01 -7.96 19.21
N GLY A 523 -10.51 -8.57 20.29
CA GLY A 523 -10.08 -9.96 20.34
C GLY A 523 -8.65 -10.22 19.86
N ALA A 524 -7.86 -9.20 19.51
CA ALA A 524 -6.47 -9.38 19.08
C ALA A 524 -5.62 -10.10 20.14
N THR A 525 -4.69 -10.92 19.69
CA THR A 525 -3.74 -11.65 20.54
C THR A 525 -2.31 -11.29 20.15
N ASN A 526 -1.34 -11.62 21.02
CA ASN A 526 0.08 -11.32 20.78
C ASN A 526 0.35 -9.82 20.61
N VAL A 527 -0.39 -8.99 21.34
CA VAL A 527 -0.25 -7.54 21.30
C VAL A 527 0.90 -7.10 22.21
N SER A 528 1.78 -6.21 21.74
CA SER A 528 2.84 -5.67 22.60
C SER A 528 2.24 -4.99 23.84
N PRO A 529 2.82 -5.13 25.04
CA PRO A 529 2.39 -4.36 26.21
C PRO A 529 2.64 -2.84 26.07
N ASP A 530 3.39 -2.39 25.06
CA ASP A 530 3.55 -0.96 24.71
C ASP A 530 2.51 -0.47 23.68
N VAL A 531 1.39 -1.18 23.54
CA VAL A 531 0.40 -0.86 22.52
C VAL A 531 -0.17 0.54 22.73
N THR A 532 -0.24 1.33 21.66
CA THR A 532 -1.10 2.51 21.60
C THR A 532 -2.49 2.04 21.20
N LEU A 533 -3.49 2.31 22.05
CA LEU A 533 -4.89 2.09 21.69
C LEU A 533 -5.30 3.22 20.73
N ALA A 534 -5.94 2.90 19.63
CA ALA A 534 -6.44 3.87 18.66
C ALA A 534 -7.78 3.41 18.10
N TRP A 535 -8.58 4.33 17.58
CA TRP A 535 -9.85 4.01 16.93
C TRP A 535 -9.96 4.80 15.63
N GLY A 536 -10.41 4.13 14.58
CA GLY A 536 -10.38 4.68 13.22
C GLY A 536 -11.53 5.63 12.89
N GLN A 537 -12.50 5.81 13.79
CA GLN A 537 -13.61 6.71 13.60
C GLN A 537 -14.12 7.22 14.94
N ASP A 538 -14.14 8.54 15.10
CA ASP A 538 -14.74 9.22 16.24
C ASP A 538 -16.26 9.36 16.08
N GLY A 539 -16.94 9.58 17.20
CA GLY A 539 -18.26 10.21 17.17
C GLY A 539 -18.20 11.56 16.44
N ARG A 540 -19.11 11.81 15.49
CA ARG A 540 -19.16 13.03 14.65
C ARG A 540 -19.21 14.32 15.43
N GLU A 541 -19.71 14.24 16.65
CA GLU A 541 -19.90 15.37 17.54
C GLU A 541 -18.98 15.28 18.77
N ALA A 542 -18.02 14.37 18.81
CA ALA A 542 -17.08 14.27 19.91
C ALA A 542 -16.19 15.51 20.00
N GLY A 543 -15.95 15.99 21.22
CA GLY A 543 -14.94 17.01 21.52
C GLY A 543 -13.73 16.45 22.27
N SER A 544 -13.88 15.30 22.93
CA SER A 544 -12.81 14.54 23.59
C SER A 544 -13.28 13.10 23.83
N HIS A 545 -12.36 12.24 24.27
CA HIS A 545 -12.59 10.82 24.44
C HIS A 545 -12.17 10.37 25.85
N ASP A 546 -13.09 9.79 26.59
CA ASP A 546 -12.80 9.12 27.86
C ASP A 546 -12.44 7.66 27.59
N VAL A 547 -11.18 7.30 27.82
CA VAL A 547 -10.66 5.95 27.57
C VAL A 547 -10.68 5.14 28.85
N TYR A 548 -11.40 4.04 28.84
CA TYR A 548 -11.52 3.10 29.94
C TYR A 548 -10.73 1.82 29.64
N LEU A 549 -10.03 1.28 30.63
CA LEU A 549 -9.19 0.09 30.49
C LEU A 549 -9.17 -0.73 31.78
N GLY A 550 -9.14 -2.05 31.65
CA GLY A 550 -9.06 -2.96 32.79
C GLY A 550 -9.05 -4.43 32.39
N THR A 551 -9.04 -5.33 33.37
CA THR A 551 -9.06 -6.79 33.16
C THR A 551 -10.46 -7.40 33.38
N ASP A 552 -11.44 -6.61 33.79
CA ASP A 552 -12.84 -6.99 33.94
C ASP A 552 -13.72 -6.17 32.98
N SER A 553 -14.26 -6.84 31.96
CA SER A 553 -15.15 -6.23 30.94
C SER A 553 -16.38 -5.52 31.51
N ALA A 554 -16.84 -5.90 32.71
CA ALA A 554 -18.01 -5.29 33.34
C ALA A 554 -17.67 -4.04 34.17
N ASN A 555 -16.40 -3.87 34.58
CA ASN A 555 -15.97 -2.86 35.54
C ASN A 555 -14.65 -2.21 35.09
N LEU A 556 -14.70 -1.41 34.02
CA LEU A 556 -13.54 -0.68 33.53
C LEU A 556 -13.28 0.59 34.35
N SER A 557 -12.00 0.95 34.51
CA SER A 557 -11.58 2.20 35.14
C SER A 557 -11.17 3.23 34.09
N LEU A 558 -11.42 4.51 34.35
CA LEU A 558 -10.96 5.59 33.47
C LEU A 558 -9.43 5.62 33.47
N ALA A 559 -8.83 5.38 32.32
CA ALA A 559 -7.39 5.42 32.10
C ALA A 559 -6.93 6.84 31.75
N GLY A 560 -7.74 7.59 31.00
CA GLY A 560 -7.46 9.00 30.68
C GLY A 560 -8.55 9.65 29.82
N ASN A 561 -8.43 10.97 29.67
CA ASN A 561 -9.21 11.76 28.71
C ASN A 561 -8.24 12.33 27.66
N VAL A 562 -8.53 12.13 26.39
CA VAL A 562 -7.69 12.55 25.27
C VAL A 562 -8.50 13.31 24.22
N SER A 563 -7.82 14.19 23.48
CA SER A 563 -8.43 14.93 22.36
C SER A 563 -8.15 14.31 20.99
N GLU A 564 -7.27 13.31 20.94
CA GLU A 564 -6.91 12.59 19.72
C GLU A 564 -7.54 11.20 19.78
N SER A 565 -7.74 10.58 18.61
CA SER A 565 -8.29 9.23 18.46
C SER A 565 -7.31 8.11 18.85
N SER A 566 -6.46 8.37 19.85
CA SER A 566 -5.46 7.44 20.35
C SER A 566 -5.09 7.69 21.82
N PHE A 567 -4.62 6.63 22.48
CA PHE A 567 -4.21 6.61 23.88
C PHE A 567 -3.00 5.71 24.08
N ASP A 568 -1.90 6.30 24.56
CA ASP A 568 -0.68 5.58 24.91
C ASP A 568 -0.82 4.85 26.25
N THR A 569 -0.59 3.53 26.23
CA THR A 569 -0.72 2.68 27.42
C THR A 569 0.56 2.57 28.26
N LEU A 570 1.65 3.25 27.88
CA LEU A 570 2.93 3.19 28.60
C LEU A 570 2.80 3.52 30.09
N ALA A 571 1.82 4.34 30.49
CA ALA A 571 1.57 4.68 31.89
C ALA A 571 0.76 3.62 32.69
N VAL A 572 0.21 2.61 32.03
CA VAL A 572 -0.74 1.64 32.61
C VAL A 572 -0.08 0.31 33.01
N ASP A 573 1.21 0.10 32.70
CA ASP A 573 2.01 -1.11 32.99
C ASP A 573 1.24 -2.42 32.70
N LEU A 574 0.94 -2.64 31.42
CA LEU A 574 0.27 -3.85 30.96
C LEU A 574 1.15 -5.07 31.18
N GLN A 575 0.59 -6.13 31.75
CA GLN A 575 1.30 -7.38 32.02
C GLN A 575 1.23 -8.32 30.83
N LEU A 576 2.24 -9.18 30.66
CA LEU A 576 2.27 -10.20 29.61
C LEU A 576 1.20 -11.29 29.81
N SER A 577 0.78 -11.93 28.72
CA SER A 577 -0.21 -13.03 28.70
C SER A 577 -1.54 -12.69 29.39
N GLN A 578 -1.95 -11.43 29.38
CA GLN A 578 -3.14 -10.96 30.06
C GLN A 578 -4.12 -10.37 29.05
N THR A 579 -5.39 -10.77 29.16
CA THR A 579 -6.48 -10.13 28.41
C THR A 579 -6.89 -8.85 29.11
N TYR A 580 -6.93 -7.76 28.35
CA TYR A 580 -7.44 -6.47 28.74
C TYR A 580 -8.70 -6.15 27.93
N TYR A 581 -9.60 -5.41 28.57
CA TYR A 581 -10.81 -4.87 27.99
C TYR A 581 -10.73 -3.36 28.04
N TRP A 582 -11.19 -2.71 26.99
CA TRP A 582 -11.16 -1.26 26.89
C TRP A 582 -12.38 -0.74 26.15
N ARG A 583 -12.69 0.53 26.37
CA ARG A 583 -13.84 1.21 25.78
C ARG A 583 -13.50 2.68 25.65
N VAL A 584 -14.06 3.32 24.63
CA VAL A 584 -13.98 4.76 24.45
C VAL A 584 -15.37 5.34 24.56
N ASP A 585 -15.55 6.28 25.49
CA ASP A 585 -16.78 7.05 25.62
C ASP A 585 -16.56 8.41 24.97
N GLU A 586 -17.41 8.77 24.00
CA GLU A 586 -17.30 10.03 23.27
C GLU A 586 -17.95 11.16 24.07
N VAL A 587 -17.20 12.24 24.31
CA VAL A 587 -17.60 13.32 25.21
C VAL A 587 -17.78 14.63 24.45
N ASN A 588 -18.92 15.27 24.66
CA ASN A 588 -19.18 16.65 24.23
C ASN A 588 -20.07 17.38 25.24
N ASP A 589 -19.45 18.21 26.09
CA ASP A 589 -20.11 18.97 27.15
C ASP A 589 -21.12 20.03 26.67
N VAL A 590 -21.18 20.33 25.35
CA VAL A 590 -22.15 21.29 24.80
C VAL A 590 -23.39 20.63 24.19
N MET A 591 -23.46 19.30 24.21
CA MET A 591 -24.55 18.50 23.65
C MET A 591 -25.24 17.67 24.74
N GLU A 592 -26.46 17.21 24.47
CA GLU A 592 -27.22 16.31 25.34
C GLU A 592 -27.58 15.03 24.56
N PRO A 593 -27.19 13.82 25.03
CA PRO A 593 -26.35 13.59 26.21
C PRO A 593 -24.90 14.08 26.00
N SER A 594 -24.24 14.49 27.09
CA SER A 594 -22.85 14.96 27.03
C SER A 594 -21.84 13.84 26.80
N THR A 595 -22.25 12.59 26.96
CA THR A 595 -21.38 11.41 26.87
C THR A 595 -22.11 10.27 26.18
N TRP A 596 -21.43 9.63 25.24
CA TRP A 596 -21.90 8.48 24.50
C TRP A 596 -21.02 7.27 24.79
N THR A 597 -21.59 6.29 25.48
CA THR A 597 -20.85 5.07 25.86
C THR A 597 -20.59 4.19 24.64
N GLY A 598 -19.32 3.90 24.37
CA GLY A 598 -18.90 3.05 23.25
C GLY A 598 -19.04 1.55 23.51
N ASP A 599 -18.51 0.75 22.59
CA ASP A 599 -18.45 -0.70 22.73
C ASP A 599 -17.22 -1.14 23.53
N VAL A 600 -17.35 -2.27 24.26
CA VAL A 600 -16.22 -2.86 24.97
C VAL A 600 -15.44 -3.75 24.01
N TRP A 601 -14.19 -3.38 23.76
CA TRP A 601 -13.23 -4.13 22.97
C TRP A 601 -12.25 -4.87 23.87
N SER A 602 -11.54 -5.86 23.33
CA SER A 602 -10.53 -6.61 24.07
C SER A 602 -9.26 -6.85 23.27
N PHE A 603 -8.16 -7.10 23.96
CA PHE A 603 -6.94 -7.64 23.38
C PHE A 603 -6.18 -8.46 24.43
N THR A 604 -5.30 -9.35 23.98
CA THR A 604 -4.43 -10.14 24.85
C THR A 604 -2.98 -9.81 24.53
N THR A 605 -2.25 -9.39 25.56
CA THR A 605 -0.83 -9.07 25.45
C THR A 605 -0.02 -10.32 25.10
N ALA A 606 1.09 -10.12 24.40
CA ALA A 606 2.07 -11.15 24.10
C ALA A 606 2.59 -11.83 25.37
N ASP A 607 3.14 -13.03 25.22
CA ASP A 607 3.80 -13.77 26.30
C ASP A 607 5.29 -13.43 26.42
N VAL A 608 5.82 -12.67 25.46
CA VAL A 608 7.21 -12.20 25.42
C VAL A 608 7.30 -10.75 24.94
N ILE A 609 8.41 -10.08 25.27
CA ILE A 609 8.80 -8.82 24.67
C ILE A 609 10.00 -9.09 23.77
N ILE A 610 9.87 -8.77 22.48
CA ILE A 610 10.95 -8.97 21.50
C ILE A 610 12.00 -7.88 21.70
N ILE A 611 13.25 -8.29 21.95
CA ILE A 611 14.40 -7.37 22.05
C ILE A 611 14.90 -6.99 20.65
N ASP A 612 14.95 -7.97 19.75
CA ASP A 612 15.35 -7.80 18.36
C ASP A 612 14.53 -8.74 17.48
N ASP A 613 13.89 -8.19 16.46
CA ASP A 613 13.01 -8.94 15.56
C ASP A 613 13.77 -9.34 14.31
N MET A 614 14.20 -10.61 14.26
CA MET A 614 14.96 -11.12 13.12
C MET A 614 14.15 -11.11 11.82
N GLU A 615 12.82 -11.11 11.90
CA GLU A 615 11.94 -11.05 10.73
C GLU A 615 11.97 -9.67 10.06
N SER A 616 12.39 -8.62 10.79
CA SER A 616 12.45 -7.26 10.27
C SER A 616 13.59 -7.02 9.27
N TYR A 617 14.63 -7.86 9.29
CA TYR A 617 15.76 -7.76 8.37
C TYR A 617 15.37 -8.25 6.98
N LYS A 618 15.61 -7.45 5.94
CA LYS A 618 15.26 -7.84 4.56
C LYS A 618 16.39 -8.60 3.89
N ASP A 619 16.03 -9.60 3.07
CA ASP A 619 17.03 -10.45 2.39
C ASP A 619 17.82 -9.68 1.32
N GLU A 620 17.22 -8.61 0.77
CA GLU A 620 17.79 -7.74 -0.25
C GLU A 620 18.66 -6.60 0.32
N GLU A 621 18.57 -6.32 1.63
CA GLU A 621 19.33 -5.28 2.32
C GLU A 621 20.47 -5.88 3.15
N PHE A 622 21.45 -6.48 2.46
CA PHE A 622 22.59 -7.21 3.06
C PHE A 622 23.35 -6.45 4.17
N PHE A 623 23.19 -5.12 4.32
CA PHE A 623 23.90 -4.34 5.32
C PHE A 623 23.15 -4.15 6.65
N GLU A 624 21.85 -4.47 6.75
CA GLU A 624 21.04 -4.17 7.95
C GLU A 624 21.49 -4.93 9.20
N ILE A 625 21.76 -6.24 9.06
CA ILE A 625 22.22 -7.09 10.18
C ILE A 625 23.59 -6.63 10.65
N TRP A 626 24.53 -6.45 9.72
CA TRP A 626 25.90 -6.02 10.04
C TRP A 626 25.94 -4.62 10.67
N ALA A 627 25.08 -3.70 10.22
CA ALA A 627 24.96 -2.37 10.83
C ALA A 627 24.32 -2.39 12.23
N THR A 628 23.48 -3.40 12.52
CA THR A 628 22.79 -3.53 13.82
C THR A 628 23.62 -4.30 14.85
N TRP A 629 24.28 -5.37 14.41
CA TRP A 629 25.14 -6.23 15.21
C TRP A 629 26.60 -6.02 14.79
N ILE A 630 27.30 -5.18 15.55
CA ILE A 630 28.72 -4.89 15.33
C ILE A 630 29.55 -6.13 15.66
N ASP A 631 30.21 -6.67 14.65
CA ASP A 631 31.05 -7.88 14.72
C ASP A 631 32.55 -7.55 14.65
N GLY A 632 33.37 -8.54 14.30
CA GLY A 632 34.82 -8.44 14.21
C GLY A 632 35.38 -8.15 12.82
N PHE A 633 34.56 -7.81 11.82
CA PHE A 633 35.02 -7.66 10.43
C PHE A 633 36.21 -6.69 10.30
N ASP A 634 36.16 -5.55 10.99
CA ASP A 634 37.21 -4.53 11.00
C ASP A 634 38.11 -4.59 12.27
N ASP A 635 37.92 -5.57 13.15
CA ASP A 635 38.69 -5.75 14.39
C ASP A 635 39.35 -7.13 14.45
N PRO A 636 40.66 -7.26 14.15
CA PRO A 636 41.35 -8.56 14.19
C PRO A 636 41.45 -9.16 15.60
N ALA A 637 41.10 -8.42 16.66
CA ALA A 637 41.00 -8.95 18.02
C ALA A 637 39.65 -9.62 18.33
N ASN A 638 38.69 -9.54 17.40
CA ASN A 638 37.36 -10.11 17.51
C ASN A 638 37.12 -11.11 16.36
N GLY A 639 36.91 -12.39 16.69
CA GLY A 639 36.73 -13.45 15.69
C GLY A 639 35.29 -13.61 15.19
N ALA A 640 34.34 -12.76 15.62
CA ALA A 640 32.94 -12.90 15.22
C ALA A 640 32.67 -12.32 13.83
N LEU A 641 31.82 -12.99 13.07
CA LEU A 641 31.20 -12.44 11.86
C LEU A 641 29.70 -12.76 11.86
N VAL A 642 28.86 -11.79 11.53
CA VAL A 642 27.40 -11.99 11.44
C VAL A 642 26.92 -12.20 10.01
N GLY A 643 25.86 -12.99 9.82
CA GLY A 643 25.23 -13.24 8.51
C GLY A 643 25.47 -14.63 7.92
N ALA A 644 24.72 -14.99 6.88
CA ALA A 644 24.66 -16.35 6.34
C ALA A 644 26.03 -16.89 5.87
N ASN A 645 26.78 -16.12 5.07
CA ASN A 645 28.11 -16.52 4.59
C ASN A 645 29.04 -15.30 4.39
N PRO A 646 29.51 -14.70 5.50
CA PRO A 646 30.29 -13.46 5.47
C PRO A 646 31.65 -13.64 4.75
N GLY A 647 32.20 -14.86 4.72
CA GLY A 647 33.41 -15.17 3.95
C GLY A 647 33.26 -15.03 2.43
N THR A 648 32.01 -15.03 1.94
CA THR A 648 31.68 -14.76 0.53
C THR A 648 31.03 -13.39 0.31
N GLY A 649 30.92 -12.59 1.37
CA GLY A 649 30.24 -11.29 1.36
C GLY A 649 28.73 -11.35 1.51
N ASP A 650 28.18 -12.50 1.94
CA ASP A 650 26.74 -12.67 2.18
C ASP A 650 26.44 -12.47 3.68
N PHE A 651 25.81 -11.33 3.97
CA PHE A 651 25.45 -10.89 5.32
C PHE A 651 23.94 -10.97 5.58
N SER A 652 23.20 -11.71 4.74
CA SER A 652 21.76 -11.91 4.87
C SER A 652 21.39 -12.73 6.13
N PRO A 653 20.14 -12.62 6.63
CA PRO A 653 19.62 -13.53 7.64
C PRO A 653 19.55 -14.98 7.13
N GLU A 654 19.57 -15.94 8.04
CA GLU A 654 19.39 -17.36 7.70
C GLU A 654 17.90 -17.71 7.64
N SER A 655 17.47 -18.34 6.55
CA SER A 655 16.06 -18.64 6.28
C SER A 655 15.73 -20.13 6.27
N THR A 656 16.73 -21.00 6.37
CA THR A 656 16.56 -22.47 6.38
C THR A 656 16.67 -23.05 7.80
N ILE A 657 17.58 -22.54 8.62
CA ILE A 657 17.74 -22.94 10.02
C ILE A 657 17.09 -21.86 10.89
N VAL A 658 15.81 -22.06 11.21
CA VAL A 658 14.98 -21.08 11.93
C VAL A 658 14.27 -21.73 13.11
N HIS A 659 14.11 -21.01 14.22
CA HIS A 659 13.43 -21.53 15.42
C HIS A 659 11.92 -21.34 15.33
N GLY A 660 11.49 -20.11 15.06
CA GLY A 660 10.13 -19.70 14.74
C GLY A 660 10.19 -18.57 13.71
N GLY A 661 9.08 -18.29 13.02
CA GLY A 661 9.09 -17.36 11.89
C GLY A 661 9.83 -17.93 10.67
N ASN A 662 10.48 -17.06 9.90
CA ASN A 662 11.20 -17.39 8.67
C ASN A 662 12.70 -17.04 8.74
N LYS A 663 13.19 -16.41 9.82
CA LYS A 663 14.56 -15.89 9.88
C LYS A 663 15.25 -16.20 11.21
N SER A 664 16.57 -16.34 11.16
CA SER A 664 17.45 -16.37 12.33
C SER A 664 18.75 -15.60 12.05
N LEU A 665 19.49 -15.24 13.11
CA LEU A 665 20.77 -14.55 13.02
C LEU A 665 21.94 -15.55 13.09
N PRO A 666 22.71 -15.73 12.01
CA PRO A 666 23.93 -16.52 12.05
C PRO A 666 25.06 -15.71 12.68
N ILE A 667 25.78 -16.33 13.62
CA ILE A 667 27.00 -15.77 14.20
C ILE A 667 28.10 -16.82 14.02
N HIS A 668 29.07 -16.49 13.16
CA HIS A 668 30.29 -17.27 12.97
C HIS A 668 31.34 -16.81 13.99
N TYR A 669 32.20 -17.73 14.42
CA TYR A 669 33.25 -17.43 15.38
C TYR A 669 34.55 -18.15 15.02
N ASP A 670 35.68 -17.44 15.12
CA ASP A 670 37.03 -18.00 14.99
C ASP A 670 37.95 -17.52 16.12
N ASN A 671 38.04 -18.34 17.16
CA ASN A 671 38.93 -18.10 18.30
C ASN A 671 40.34 -18.69 18.12
N SER A 672 40.69 -19.14 16.91
CA SER A 672 42.07 -19.55 16.59
C SER A 672 42.97 -18.34 16.30
N ALA A 673 42.38 -17.26 15.78
CA ALA A 673 43.05 -16.00 15.46
C ALA A 673 42.78 -14.87 16.47
N ALA A 674 41.65 -14.93 17.19
CA ALA A 674 41.22 -13.96 18.20
C ALA A 674 40.98 -14.62 19.57
N ALA A 675 41.08 -13.85 20.67
CA ALA A 675 40.86 -14.39 22.02
C ALA A 675 39.36 -14.58 22.36
N GLN A 676 38.47 -13.89 21.64
CA GLN A 676 37.03 -13.95 21.78
C GLN A 676 36.37 -13.58 20.44
N SER A 677 35.16 -14.08 20.23
CA SER A 677 34.29 -13.73 19.11
C SER A 677 32.98 -13.18 19.67
N GLU A 678 32.68 -11.91 19.41
CA GLU A 678 31.53 -11.20 19.98
C GLU A 678 30.82 -10.33 18.94
N ALA A 679 29.50 -10.49 18.82
CA ALA A 679 28.63 -9.58 18.08
C ALA A 679 27.84 -8.73 19.06
N THR A 680 27.86 -7.40 18.91
CA THR A 680 27.27 -6.44 19.85
C THR A 680 26.19 -5.58 19.19
N ARG A 681 25.01 -5.56 19.80
CA ARG A 681 23.91 -4.65 19.46
C ARG A 681 23.81 -3.51 20.45
N SER A 682 23.83 -2.28 19.95
CA SER A 682 23.53 -1.09 20.73
C SER A 682 22.06 -0.71 20.60
N LEU A 683 21.42 -0.39 21.73
CA LEU A 683 20.02 0.05 21.77
C LEU A 683 19.99 1.58 21.74
N ALA A 684 19.37 2.16 20.72
CA ALA A 684 19.31 3.62 20.55
C ALA A 684 18.62 4.32 21.73
N VAL A 685 17.64 3.65 22.35
CA VAL A 685 16.95 4.09 23.56
C VAL A 685 17.19 3.05 24.66
N SER A 686 17.39 3.50 25.89
CA SER A 686 17.51 2.58 27.02
C SER A 686 16.19 1.86 27.28
N GLN A 687 16.23 0.54 27.38
CA GLN A 687 15.07 -0.31 27.61
C GLN A 687 14.96 -0.74 29.08
N ASP A 688 13.74 -0.86 29.59
CA ASP A 688 13.44 -1.53 30.86
C ASP A 688 13.05 -2.99 30.59
N TRP A 689 13.95 -3.92 30.92
CA TRP A 689 13.74 -5.36 30.74
C TRP A 689 12.96 -6.01 31.88
N THR A 690 12.56 -5.26 32.91
CA THR A 690 11.76 -5.74 34.04
C THR A 690 10.30 -5.31 33.99
N ARG A 691 9.93 -4.48 33.01
CA ARG A 691 8.56 -4.00 32.81
C ARG A 691 7.60 -5.15 32.48
N ALA A 692 6.29 -4.92 32.60
CA ALA A 692 5.25 -5.89 32.24
C ALA A 692 5.38 -7.26 32.98
N GLY A 693 6.07 -7.27 34.13
CA GLY A 693 6.32 -8.47 34.92
C GLY A 693 7.37 -9.42 34.33
N VAL A 694 8.20 -8.97 33.39
CA VAL A 694 9.25 -9.82 32.79
C VAL A 694 10.28 -10.23 33.84
N THR A 695 10.53 -11.54 33.91
CA THR A 695 11.48 -12.16 34.86
C THR A 695 12.63 -12.90 34.18
N THR A 696 12.47 -13.25 32.90
CA THR A 696 13.37 -14.16 32.20
C THR A 696 13.75 -13.57 30.85
N LEU A 697 15.06 -13.50 30.57
CA LEU A 697 15.58 -13.32 29.22
C LEU A 697 15.72 -14.71 28.58
N VAL A 698 15.11 -14.89 27.41
CA VAL A 698 15.14 -16.15 26.67
C VAL A 698 16.01 -15.98 25.43
N VAL A 699 16.99 -16.86 25.26
CA VAL A 699 17.79 -16.95 24.03
C VAL A 699 17.64 -18.33 23.43
N TRP A 700 17.22 -18.38 22.18
CA TRP A 700 17.25 -19.61 21.38
C TRP A 700 18.51 -19.63 20.53
N PHE A 701 19.24 -20.74 20.55
CA PHE A 701 20.45 -20.90 19.74
C PHE A 701 20.50 -22.27 19.08
N HIS A 702 21.13 -22.33 17.92
CA HIS A 702 21.34 -23.55 17.16
C HIS A 702 22.83 -23.76 16.94
N GLY A 703 23.36 -24.89 17.39
CA GLY A 703 24.78 -25.23 17.26
C GLY A 703 25.14 -25.90 15.93
N ALA A 704 26.43 -26.12 15.70
CA ALA A 704 26.94 -26.86 14.56
C ALA A 704 27.98 -27.90 15.00
N ALA A 705 27.98 -29.06 14.36
CA ALA A 705 28.90 -30.13 14.72
C ALA A 705 30.37 -29.66 14.61
N GLY A 706 31.16 -29.90 15.66
CA GLY A 706 32.56 -29.47 15.73
C GLY A 706 32.78 -28.16 16.48
N ASN A 707 31.72 -27.43 16.81
CA ASN A 707 31.80 -26.23 17.64
C ASN A 707 32.41 -26.54 19.03
N THR A 708 33.36 -25.72 19.45
CA THR A 708 33.99 -25.72 20.77
C THR A 708 33.90 -24.32 21.41
N GLY A 709 34.35 -24.20 22.66
CA GLY A 709 34.38 -22.93 23.40
C GLY A 709 33.24 -22.78 24.41
N GLN A 710 33.10 -21.58 24.96
CA GLN A 710 32.11 -21.19 25.94
C GLN A 710 31.28 -20.04 25.40
N MET A 711 30.00 -20.30 25.11
CA MET A 711 29.04 -19.24 24.77
C MET A 711 28.74 -18.37 25.98
N TYR A 712 28.51 -17.08 25.76
CA TYR A 712 28.08 -16.11 26.77
C TYR A 712 27.24 -14.99 26.16
N LEU A 713 26.51 -14.27 27.00
CA LEU A 713 25.94 -12.96 26.67
C LEU A 713 26.68 -11.84 27.42
N LYS A 714 26.57 -10.61 26.93
CA LYS A 714 26.81 -9.41 27.75
C LYS A 714 25.58 -8.53 27.75
N VAL A 715 25.15 -8.11 28.93
CA VAL A 715 24.12 -7.08 29.10
C VAL A 715 24.78 -5.87 29.75
N ASN A 716 24.75 -4.71 29.06
CA ASN A 716 25.50 -3.52 29.50
C ASN A 716 26.98 -3.82 29.83
N GLY A 717 27.62 -4.67 29.01
CA GLY A 717 29.00 -5.11 29.17
C GLY A 717 29.23 -6.17 30.27
N THR A 718 28.23 -6.51 31.08
CA THR A 718 28.36 -7.56 32.11
C THR A 718 28.21 -8.92 31.47
N LYS A 719 29.26 -9.74 31.54
CA LYS A 719 29.31 -11.09 30.95
C LYS A 719 28.51 -12.10 31.78
N ILE A 720 27.68 -12.88 31.10
CA ILE A 720 26.82 -13.94 31.61
C ILE A 720 27.19 -15.22 30.83
N PRO A 721 27.95 -16.16 31.41
CA PRO A 721 28.31 -17.39 30.72
C PRO A 721 27.10 -18.31 30.58
N TYR A 722 27.00 -19.02 29.45
CA TYR A 722 26.02 -20.09 29.27
C TYR A 722 26.22 -21.18 30.32
N ASP A 723 25.19 -21.44 31.10
CA ASP A 723 25.18 -22.32 32.27
C ASP A 723 24.63 -23.72 31.99
N GLY A 724 24.18 -23.98 30.75
CA GLY A 724 23.77 -25.30 30.31
C GLY A 724 24.94 -26.23 29.92
N PRO A 725 24.64 -27.43 29.39
CA PRO A 725 25.68 -28.39 29.02
C PRO A 725 26.62 -27.86 27.91
N ALA A 726 27.93 -27.93 28.14
CA ALA A 726 28.94 -27.39 27.21
C ALA A 726 28.86 -27.98 25.78
N GLY A 727 28.34 -29.21 25.61
CA GLY A 727 28.16 -29.83 24.30
C GLY A 727 27.02 -29.24 23.46
N ASN A 728 26.16 -28.39 24.04
CA ASN A 728 24.99 -27.86 23.34
C ASN A 728 25.35 -26.96 22.15
N ILE A 729 26.47 -26.23 22.22
CA ILE A 729 26.95 -25.41 21.09
C ILE A 729 27.31 -26.25 19.85
N ALA A 730 27.50 -27.57 20.03
CA ALA A 730 27.80 -28.52 18.95
C ALA A 730 26.57 -29.28 18.43
N LEU A 731 25.38 -29.02 18.97
CA LEU A 731 24.15 -29.71 18.58
C LEU A 731 23.46 -28.98 17.43
N ALA A 732 23.23 -29.71 16.33
CA ALA A 732 22.41 -29.25 15.20
C ALA A 732 20.91 -29.35 15.51
N GLY A 733 20.48 -28.67 16.58
CA GLY A 733 19.09 -28.53 16.97
C GLY A 733 18.93 -27.39 17.97
N TRP A 734 17.79 -26.70 17.91
CA TRP A 734 17.51 -25.52 18.74
C TRP A 734 17.55 -25.85 20.24
N GLN A 735 18.28 -25.01 20.96
CA GLN A 735 18.45 -25.03 22.41
C GLN A 735 17.86 -23.74 22.98
N VAL A 736 17.27 -23.85 24.17
CA VAL A 736 16.78 -22.69 24.92
C VAL A 736 17.73 -22.39 26.07
N TRP A 737 18.04 -21.11 26.24
CA TRP A 737 18.74 -20.58 27.39
C TRP A 737 17.84 -19.56 28.10
N ASN A 738 17.36 -19.93 29.28
CA ASN A 738 16.55 -19.07 30.13
C ASN A 738 17.44 -18.44 31.19
N ILE A 739 17.54 -17.12 31.19
CA ILE A 739 18.36 -16.35 32.11
C ILE A 739 17.41 -15.62 33.07
N ASP A 740 17.48 -15.97 34.35
CA ASP A 740 16.77 -15.24 35.40
C ASP A 740 17.36 -13.82 35.54
N LEU A 741 16.55 -12.81 35.21
CA LEU A 741 16.95 -11.42 35.27
C LEU A 741 17.32 -10.98 36.70
N ALA A 742 16.68 -11.54 37.72
CA ALA A 742 16.98 -11.20 39.12
C ALA A 742 18.39 -11.66 39.53
N SER A 743 18.91 -12.72 38.90
CA SER A 743 20.24 -13.25 39.18
C SER A 743 21.39 -12.35 38.69
N LEU A 744 21.10 -11.41 37.78
CA LEU A 744 22.11 -10.58 37.12
C LEU A 744 22.69 -9.48 38.02
N GLY A 745 21.98 -9.11 39.10
CA GLY A 745 22.48 -8.15 40.10
C GLY A 745 22.80 -6.75 39.55
N MET A 746 22.19 -6.37 38.43
CA MET A 746 22.42 -5.10 37.71
C MET A 746 21.14 -4.30 37.51
N ASN A 747 21.27 -3.03 37.12
CA ASN A 747 20.11 -2.22 36.75
C ASN A 747 19.60 -2.60 35.35
N LEU A 748 18.49 -3.32 35.33
CA LEU A 748 17.80 -3.77 34.11
C LEU A 748 16.71 -2.81 33.63
N GLN A 749 16.48 -1.69 34.33
CA GLN A 749 15.56 -0.64 33.90
C GLN A 749 16.19 0.32 32.88
N SER A 750 17.49 0.14 32.57
CA SER A 750 18.24 1.00 31.65
C SER A 750 19.28 0.19 30.86
N VAL A 751 18.80 -0.83 30.15
CA VAL A 751 19.65 -1.64 29.25
C VAL A 751 19.89 -0.87 27.96
N ARG A 752 21.16 -0.78 27.53
CA ARG A 752 21.60 -0.04 26.34
C ARG A 752 22.40 -0.88 25.35
N SER A 753 22.84 -2.07 25.75
CA SER A 753 23.61 -2.95 24.87
C SER A 753 23.41 -4.41 25.25
N LEU A 754 23.39 -5.25 24.22
CA LEU A 754 23.39 -6.70 24.29
C LEU A 754 24.50 -7.22 23.38
N ALA A 755 25.30 -8.17 23.86
CA ALA A 755 26.24 -8.89 23.01
C ALA A 755 26.06 -10.39 23.16
N VAL A 756 26.31 -11.13 22.07
CA VAL A 756 26.40 -12.58 22.04
C VAL A 756 27.83 -12.93 21.66
N GLY A 757 28.47 -13.85 22.39
CA GLY A 757 29.83 -14.24 22.07
C GLY A 757 30.20 -15.65 22.46
N VAL A 758 31.35 -16.09 21.94
CA VAL A 758 31.98 -17.38 22.23
C VAL A 758 33.46 -17.13 22.53
N GLU A 759 33.96 -17.68 23.64
CA GLU A 759 35.37 -17.60 24.03
C GLU A 759 36.01 -18.97 24.25
N GLY A 760 37.35 -19.00 24.23
CA GLY A 760 38.15 -20.24 24.28
C GLY A 760 38.06 -21.01 22.97
#